data_AF-A0A1V6EZM1-F1
#
_entry.id   AF-A0A1V6EZM1-F1
#
_cell.length_a   1.000
_cell.length_b   1.000
_cell.length_c   1.000
_cell.angle_alpha   90.00
_cell.angle_beta   90.00
_cell.angle_gamma   90.00
#
_symmetry.space_group_name_H-M   'P 1'
#
loop_
_entity.id
_entity.type
_entity.pdbx_description
1 polymer ?
#
loop_
_entity_poly.entity_id
_entity_poly.type
_entity_poly.pdbx_seq_one_letter_code
_entity_poly.pdbx_strand_id
1 'polypeptide(L)'
;MNTFTCRRVTACLVFVLLSGAFSAEVTAAEPFGWRVGPTAWSFKEFTFFEAIDKTASIGMSCIEAFEGQPVMPDSDAKITPDLPDDIHAQIRAKLEQAKVALTSIYIHDIPGDEAGCRRVFEFVKKLGAAIIVSEPAPEALDMVEHCCNEYAIRVALHNHPEGRSRYWHPDEVMRVCAGRGPRIGACGDTGHWIRSGLNPAEMFRILGKRLLTVHLKDLDAPAMEARDVPWGQGCGDLESALRVLVELRITPALFGIEYEADWENNLLQIEACGKWFTETATKLAAEVNREDPLFVGWAAADITPPRPVALVGQYGTRISEGALDPLTLTALVLETRGPEQQHGQAVLISCDLCFVDRSIVDRLRAVLRERLPELDARNLVISATHTHDGPGLDDATFEGVYDTSGAPDVMSASEYGAFFVDKAAGAVAEAWAGRAPAGMSWALGHAVVGINRRVQYFDGSTVMYGDTSRPDFKSFEGSADPGLPLLFFWTPEKTLTGVVVNLPCPSQETESLMQLSADFWHETRQELKRRLGDDVFVLAQCAAAGDISPHRTFRKAAEEAMLQRKGVTCRQEIARRIANAVDEVLPGAEANITYALPLRHVILDLDLPEKEPPSPPFVKTDSVHPAEFHALRIGDIAMATFPFEYYLDYSLRIQARARAILTFTVQLANGQSGYLPTAEAIQGGGYSAENYLVTPEGGQQIVDETVATLNALWP
;
A
#
# COMPACT_ATOMS: atom_id res chain seq x y z
N MET A 1 -9.99 -38.62 54.20
CA MET A 1 -10.93 -37.68 54.82
C MET A 1 -11.11 -36.51 53.87
N ASN A 2 -12.36 -36.30 53.43
CA ASN A 2 -13.00 -35.12 52.82
C ASN A 2 -12.36 -34.53 51.54
N THR A 3 -12.83 -34.81 50.33
CA THR A 3 -14.00 -34.25 49.60
C THR A 3 -14.09 -32.72 49.60
N PHE A 4 -13.83 -32.08 48.45
CA PHE A 4 -14.57 -30.90 47.98
C PHE A 4 -14.64 -30.87 46.43
N THR A 5 -15.84 -31.23 45.96
CA THR A 5 -16.61 -30.82 44.77
C THR A 5 -15.95 -29.98 43.66
N CYS A 6 -15.90 -30.58 42.47
CA CYS A 6 -15.78 -29.93 41.17
C CYS A 6 -17.11 -29.27 40.79
N ARG A 7 -17.12 -27.95 40.57
CA ARG A 7 -18.27 -27.21 40.01
C ARG A 7 -18.20 -27.26 38.49
N ARG A 8 -19.28 -27.77 37.88
CA ARG A 8 -19.55 -27.72 36.45
C ARG A 8 -19.58 -26.26 35.97
N VAL A 9 -18.71 -25.92 35.03
CA VAL A 9 -18.88 -24.74 34.17
C VAL A 9 -19.71 -25.20 32.98
N THR A 10 -20.94 -24.69 32.90
CA THR A 10 -21.82 -24.86 31.76
C THR A 10 -21.19 -24.13 30.57
N ALA A 11 -20.78 -24.87 29.54
CA ALA A 11 -20.36 -24.30 28.28
C ALA A 11 -21.57 -23.66 27.58
N CYS A 12 -21.60 -22.33 27.52
CA CYS A 12 -22.44 -21.62 26.57
C CYS A 12 -21.88 -21.87 25.16
N LEU A 13 -22.41 -22.87 24.46
CA LEU A 13 -22.29 -22.95 23.00
C LEU A 13 -23.02 -21.74 22.41
N VAL A 14 -22.26 -20.72 22.02
CA VAL A 14 -22.73 -19.72 21.08
C VAL A 14 -22.81 -20.43 19.73
N PHE A 15 -24.05 -20.71 19.29
CA PHE A 15 -24.32 -21.06 17.90
C PHE A 15 -23.99 -19.82 17.06
N VAL A 16 -22.78 -19.77 16.51
CA VAL A 16 -22.47 -18.90 15.38
C VAL A 16 -23.27 -19.47 14.21
N LEU A 17 -24.39 -18.81 13.88
CA LEU A 17 -25.04 -18.96 12.58
C LEU A 17 -24.02 -18.50 11.54
N LEU A 18 -23.28 -19.45 10.99
CA LEU A 18 -22.54 -19.29 9.75
C LEU A 18 -23.56 -18.88 8.67
N SER A 19 -23.62 -17.59 8.38
CA SER A 19 -24.17 -17.11 7.11
C SER A 19 -23.33 -17.74 6.01
N GLY A 20 -23.88 -18.76 5.35
CA GLY A 20 -23.25 -19.45 4.23
C GLY A 20 -23.04 -18.48 3.07
N ALA A 21 -21.89 -17.81 3.06
CA ALA A 21 -21.31 -17.32 1.82
C ALA A 21 -20.80 -18.55 1.08
N PHE A 22 -21.49 -18.92 0.01
CA PHE A 22 -21.05 -19.96 -0.92
C PHE A 22 -19.71 -19.55 -1.51
N SER A 23 -18.63 -20.17 -1.04
CA SER A 23 -17.37 -20.21 -1.77
C SER A 23 -17.47 -21.38 -2.74
N ALA A 24 -17.79 -21.11 -4.00
CA ALA A 24 -17.50 -22.07 -5.06
C ALA A 24 -15.99 -22.36 -5.00
N GLU A 25 -15.60 -23.63 -5.08
CA GLU A 25 -14.19 -24.01 -5.27
C GLU A 25 -13.72 -23.40 -6.59
N VAL A 26 -12.92 -22.33 -6.47
CA VAL A 26 -12.27 -21.66 -7.58
C VAL A 26 -11.33 -22.67 -8.24
N THR A 27 -11.65 -23.05 -9.48
CA THR A 27 -10.73 -23.68 -10.42
C THR A 27 -9.42 -22.90 -10.44
N ALA A 28 -8.26 -23.58 -10.44
CA ALA A 28 -6.88 -23.05 -10.49
C ALA A 28 -6.80 -21.51 -10.38
N ALA A 29 -6.47 -20.99 -9.19
CA ALA A 29 -6.51 -19.56 -8.84
C ALA A 29 -6.23 -18.63 -10.05
N GLU A 30 -7.28 -17.95 -10.54
CA GLU A 30 -7.13 -16.96 -11.61
C GLU A 30 -6.22 -15.82 -11.12
N PRO A 31 -5.22 -15.41 -11.92
CA PRO A 31 -4.35 -14.30 -11.54
C PRO A 31 -5.14 -13.03 -11.21
N PHE A 32 -4.66 -12.24 -10.26
CA PHE A 32 -5.27 -10.95 -9.84
C PHE A 32 -6.65 -11.06 -9.16
N GLY A 33 -7.19 -12.27 -8.95
CA GLY A 33 -8.53 -12.50 -8.40
C GLY A 33 -9.66 -12.04 -9.34
N TRP A 34 -9.36 -11.91 -10.63
CA TRP A 34 -10.35 -11.64 -11.66
C TRP A 34 -11.29 -12.83 -11.84
N ARG A 35 -12.47 -12.56 -12.38
CA ARG A 35 -13.48 -13.57 -12.71
C ARG A 35 -14.09 -13.26 -14.06
N VAL A 36 -14.18 -14.26 -14.92
CA VAL A 36 -14.80 -14.14 -16.25
C VAL A 36 -16.04 -15.00 -16.35
N GLY A 37 -17.05 -14.51 -17.06
CA GLY A 37 -18.30 -15.24 -17.31
C GLY A 37 -19.21 -14.47 -18.26
N PRO A 38 -20.20 -15.12 -18.90
CA PRO A 38 -21.09 -14.43 -19.82
C PRO A 38 -22.05 -13.50 -19.08
N THR A 39 -22.40 -12.40 -19.73
CA THR A 39 -23.68 -11.75 -19.45
C THR A 39 -24.76 -12.60 -20.13
N ALA A 40 -25.83 -12.92 -19.41
CA ALA A 40 -26.90 -13.77 -19.92
C ALA A 40 -27.63 -13.13 -21.11
N TRP A 41 -27.45 -11.82 -21.33
CA TRP A 41 -27.90 -11.12 -22.52
C TRP A 41 -27.31 -11.72 -23.81
N SER A 42 -26.08 -12.21 -23.77
CA SER A 42 -25.46 -12.99 -24.86
C SER A 42 -26.29 -14.22 -25.25
N PHE A 43 -27.11 -14.73 -24.33
CA PHE A 43 -28.01 -15.86 -24.52
C PHE A 43 -29.48 -15.45 -24.47
N LYS A 44 -29.82 -14.23 -24.89
CA LYS A 44 -31.20 -13.68 -24.84
C LYS A 44 -32.27 -14.52 -25.55
N GLU A 45 -31.90 -15.36 -26.52
CA GLU A 45 -32.81 -16.28 -27.22
C GLU A 45 -33.07 -17.57 -26.42
N PHE A 46 -32.42 -17.74 -25.27
CA PHE A 46 -32.52 -18.90 -24.39
C PHE A 46 -33.04 -18.51 -23.00
N THR A 47 -33.56 -19.50 -22.29
CA THR A 47 -33.95 -19.35 -20.89
C THR A 47 -32.71 -19.19 -19.99
N PHE A 48 -32.89 -18.62 -18.81
CA PHE A 48 -31.80 -18.45 -17.85
C PHE A 48 -31.20 -19.79 -17.41
N PHE A 49 -32.00 -20.86 -17.33
CA PHE A 49 -31.49 -22.21 -17.03
C PHE A 49 -30.58 -22.74 -18.14
N GLU A 50 -30.94 -22.51 -19.40
CA GLU A 50 -30.09 -22.86 -20.54
C GLU A 50 -28.84 -21.99 -20.60
N ALA A 51 -28.92 -20.69 -20.24
CA ALA A 51 -27.77 -19.81 -20.12
C ALA A 51 -26.79 -20.31 -19.04
N ILE A 52 -27.29 -20.77 -17.89
CA ILE A 52 -26.47 -21.41 -16.84
C ILE A 52 -25.81 -22.69 -17.37
N ASP A 53 -26.56 -23.56 -18.06
CA ASP A 53 -26.01 -24.80 -18.61
C ASP A 53 -24.95 -24.54 -19.67
N LYS A 54 -25.17 -23.58 -20.58
CA LYS A 54 -24.20 -23.14 -21.57
C LYS A 54 -22.93 -22.61 -20.90
N THR A 55 -23.06 -21.78 -19.87
CA THR A 55 -21.93 -21.25 -19.09
C THR A 55 -21.09 -22.37 -18.46
N ALA A 56 -21.75 -23.33 -17.80
CA ALA A 56 -21.07 -24.47 -17.20
C ALA A 56 -20.42 -25.39 -18.26
N SER A 57 -21.04 -25.54 -19.44
CA SER A 57 -20.53 -26.40 -20.51
C SER A 57 -19.19 -25.97 -21.09
N ILE A 58 -18.89 -24.66 -21.04
CA ILE A 58 -17.61 -24.08 -21.48
C ILE A 58 -16.63 -23.82 -20.31
N GLY A 59 -16.92 -24.39 -19.13
CA GLY A 59 -16.03 -24.35 -17.97
C GLY A 59 -16.00 -23.03 -17.19
N MET A 60 -16.93 -22.09 -17.46
CA MET A 60 -17.03 -20.84 -16.72
C MET A 60 -17.87 -21.02 -15.45
N SER A 61 -17.51 -20.30 -14.40
CA SER A 61 -18.10 -20.45 -13.06
C SER A 61 -18.86 -19.21 -12.58
N CYS A 62 -19.02 -18.18 -13.42
CA CYS A 62 -19.73 -16.96 -13.09
C CYS A 62 -20.70 -16.57 -14.21
N ILE A 63 -21.81 -15.89 -13.88
CA ILE A 63 -22.78 -15.36 -14.85
C ILE A 63 -23.41 -14.07 -14.31
N GLU A 64 -23.76 -13.16 -15.22
CA GLU A 64 -24.65 -12.02 -14.94
C GLU A 64 -26.05 -12.29 -15.52
N ALA A 65 -27.11 -12.15 -14.72
CA ALA A 65 -28.49 -12.25 -15.21
C ALA A 65 -28.97 -10.93 -15.83
N PHE A 66 -30.09 -10.94 -16.55
CA PHE A 66 -30.77 -9.70 -16.97
C PHE A 66 -32.28 -9.75 -16.72
N GLU A 67 -32.86 -8.58 -16.44
CA GLU A 67 -34.29 -8.43 -16.20
C GLU A 67 -35.13 -8.83 -17.43
N GLY A 68 -36.16 -9.63 -17.21
CA GLY A 68 -37.12 -10.05 -18.22
C GLY A 68 -36.78 -11.37 -18.92
N GLN A 69 -35.61 -11.97 -18.68
CA GLN A 69 -35.25 -13.26 -19.27
C GLN A 69 -36.21 -14.38 -18.81
N PRO A 70 -36.73 -15.23 -19.70
CA PRO A 70 -37.47 -16.43 -19.30
C PRO A 70 -36.61 -17.34 -18.41
N VAL A 71 -37.16 -17.86 -17.32
CA VAL A 71 -36.35 -18.62 -16.34
C VAL A 71 -36.01 -20.02 -16.84
N MET A 72 -37.01 -20.75 -17.33
CA MET A 72 -36.90 -22.16 -17.71
C MET A 72 -37.87 -22.49 -18.86
N PRO A 73 -37.62 -23.56 -19.64
CA PRO A 73 -38.54 -24.01 -20.67
C PRO A 73 -39.93 -24.32 -20.10
N ASP A 74 -40.97 -24.15 -20.92
CA ASP A 74 -42.36 -24.49 -20.59
C ASP A 74 -42.93 -23.75 -19.36
N SER A 75 -42.39 -22.58 -19.04
CA SER A 75 -42.84 -21.69 -17.95
C SER A 75 -42.96 -20.24 -18.42
N ASP A 76 -43.95 -19.52 -17.92
CA ASP A 76 -44.12 -18.08 -18.16
C ASP A 76 -43.29 -17.22 -17.20
N ALA A 77 -42.57 -17.83 -16.25
CA ALA A 77 -41.76 -17.13 -15.28
C ALA A 77 -40.59 -16.39 -15.96
N LYS A 78 -40.39 -15.12 -15.59
CA LYS A 78 -39.30 -14.27 -16.05
C LYS A 78 -38.52 -13.72 -14.88
N ILE A 79 -37.24 -13.40 -15.09
CA ILE A 79 -36.38 -12.74 -14.12
C ILE A 79 -36.89 -11.32 -13.86
N THR A 80 -37.78 -11.14 -12.89
CA THR A 80 -38.34 -9.85 -12.51
C THR A 80 -38.50 -9.76 -10.98
N PRO A 81 -38.70 -8.56 -10.41
CA PRO A 81 -38.98 -8.41 -8.98
C PRO A 81 -40.24 -9.12 -8.46
N ASP A 82 -41.11 -9.60 -9.36
CA ASP A 82 -42.35 -10.33 -9.03
C ASP A 82 -42.18 -11.86 -9.04
N LEU A 83 -40.95 -12.36 -9.12
CA LEU A 83 -40.67 -13.79 -9.13
C LEU A 83 -41.22 -14.50 -7.87
N PRO A 84 -41.99 -15.60 -8.03
CA PRO A 84 -42.40 -16.43 -6.91
C PRO A 84 -41.21 -17.02 -6.14
N ASP A 85 -41.34 -17.16 -4.82
CA ASP A 85 -40.27 -17.65 -3.95
C ASP A 85 -39.81 -19.09 -4.30
N ASP A 86 -40.69 -19.93 -4.84
CA ASP A 86 -40.34 -21.27 -5.32
C ASP A 86 -39.46 -21.23 -6.58
N ILE A 87 -39.68 -20.26 -7.48
CA ILE A 87 -38.83 -20.05 -8.65
C ILE A 87 -37.46 -19.50 -8.24
N HIS A 88 -37.41 -18.59 -7.27
CA HIS A 88 -36.15 -18.13 -6.66
C HIS A 88 -35.32 -19.31 -6.12
N ALA A 89 -35.96 -20.23 -5.40
CA ALA A 89 -35.30 -21.43 -4.88
C ALA A 89 -34.78 -22.34 -6.01
N GLN A 90 -35.54 -22.50 -7.09
CA GLN A 90 -35.13 -23.28 -8.26
C GLN A 90 -33.94 -22.65 -8.99
N ILE A 91 -33.91 -21.32 -9.15
CA ILE A 91 -32.76 -20.61 -9.72
C ILE A 91 -31.50 -20.85 -8.88
N ARG A 92 -31.60 -20.70 -7.55
CA ARG A 92 -30.46 -20.95 -6.65
C ARG A 92 -29.98 -22.40 -6.73
N ALA A 93 -30.89 -23.37 -6.73
CA ALA A 93 -30.55 -24.78 -6.87
C ALA A 93 -29.88 -25.09 -8.22
N LYS A 94 -30.34 -24.47 -9.32
CA LYS A 94 -29.76 -24.62 -10.65
C LYS A 94 -28.34 -24.08 -10.71
N LEU A 95 -28.11 -22.88 -10.18
CA LEU A 95 -26.78 -22.27 -10.07
C LEU A 95 -25.83 -23.14 -9.24
N GLU A 96 -26.29 -23.62 -8.08
CA GLU A 96 -25.52 -24.52 -7.21
C GLU A 96 -25.18 -25.85 -7.91
N GLN A 97 -26.15 -26.48 -8.56
CA GLN A 97 -25.96 -27.72 -9.31
C GLN A 97 -24.96 -27.55 -10.45
N ALA A 98 -25.02 -26.43 -11.17
CA ALA A 98 -24.12 -26.11 -12.26
C ALA A 98 -22.74 -25.61 -11.79
N LYS A 99 -22.59 -25.33 -10.48
CA LYS A 99 -21.42 -24.67 -9.89
C LYS A 99 -21.11 -23.31 -10.54
N VAL A 100 -22.17 -22.57 -10.88
CA VAL A 100 -22.10 -21.22 -11.46
C VAL A 100 -22.57 -20.21 -10.41
N ALA A 101 -21.73 -19.22 -10.11
CA ALA A 101 -22.06 -18.12 -9.23
C ALA A 101 -22.76 -16.99 -10.00
N LEU A 102 -23.90 -16.54 -9.49
CA LEU A 102 -24.54 -15.32 -9.97
C LEU A 102 -23.84 -14.10 -9.34
N THR A 103 -23.07 -13.38 -10.14
CA THR A 103 -22.26 -12.24 -9.64
C THR A 103 -23.06 -10.95 -9.60
N SER A 104 -23.84 -10.71 -10.66
CA SER A 104 -24.53 -9.47 -10.94
C SER A 104 -25.85 -9.72 -11.68
N ILE A 105 -26.69 -8.68 -11.76
CA ILE A 105 -27.88 -8.66 -12.60
C ILE A 105 -28.04 -7.29 -13.26
N TYR A 106 -28.33 -7.28 -14.56
CA TYR A 106 -28.72 -6.09 -15.29
C TYR A 106 -30.20 -5.76 -15.07
N ILE A 107 -30.48 -4.57 -14.56
CA ILE A 107 -31.82 -4.01 -14.37
C ILE A 107 -31.80 -2.61 -14.99
N HIS A 108 -32.62 -2.37 -16.03
CA HIS A 108 -32.46 -1.18 -16.88
C HIS A 108 -32.53 0.14 -16.09
N ASP A 109 -33.54 0.29 -15.24
CA ASP A 109 -33.75 1.50 -14.43
C ASP A 109 -34.14 1.11 -13.00
N ILE A 110 -33.61 1.86 -12.02
CA ILE A 110 -33.98 1.71 -10.60
C ILE A 110 -34.86 2.90 -10.23
N PRO A 111 -36.13 2.68 -9.82
CA PRO A 111 -37.00 3.77 -9.43
C PRO A 111 -36.41 4.59 -8.28
N GLY A 112 -36.54 5.91 -8.35
CA GLY A 112 -36.07 6.83 -7.31
C GLY A 112 -36.98 6.93 -6.09
N ASP A 113 -38.20 6.40 -6.16
CA ASP A 113 -39.08 6.30 -4.99
C ASP A 113 -38.66 5.14 -4.08
N GLU A 114 -38.83 5.32 -2.78
CA GLU A 114 -38.36 4.38 -1.77
C GLU A 114 -38.94 2.96 -1.96
N ALA A 115 -40.23 2.86 -2.30
CA ALA A 115 -40.90 1.57 -2.44
C ALA A 115 -40.37 0.79 -3.66
N GLY A 116 -40.22 1.46 -4.80
CA GLY A 116 -39.65 0.89 -6.01
C GLY A 116 -38.18 0.50 -5.85
N CYS A 117 -37.36 1.38 -5.28
CA CYS A 117 -35.95 1.10 -5.03
C CYS A 117 -35.78 -0.10 -4.11
N ARG A 118 -36.45 -0.13 -2.94
CA ARG A 118 -36.38 -1.25 -1.99
C ARG A 118 -36.81 -2.57 -2.62
N ARG A 119 -37.89 -2.56 -3.42
CA ARG A 119 -38.37 -3.75 -4.12
C ARG A 119 -37.30 -4.36 -5.04
N VAL A 120 -36.53 -3.53 -5.74
CA VAL A 120 -35.41 -3.99 -6.58
C VAL A 120 -34.30 -4.62 -5.71
N PHE A 121 -33.88 -3.95 -4.65
CA PHE A 121 -32.80 -4.45 -3.78
C PHE A 121 -33.17 -5.74 -3.02
N GLU A 122 -34.42 -5.86 -2.55
CA GLU A 122 -34.95 -7.07 -1.95
C GLU A 122 -34.95 -8.24 -2.94
N PHE A 123 -35.40 -7.99 -4.17
CA PHE A 123 -35.38 -8.97 -5.25
C PHE A 123 -33.95 -9.46 -5.53
N VAL A 124 -32.99 -8.55 -5.68
CA VAL A 124 -31.58 -8.88 -5.98
C VAL A 124 -30.96 -9.66 -4.82
N LYS A 125 -31.25 -9.27 -3.57
CA LYS A 125 -30.83 -10.01 -2.37
C LYS A 125 -31.41 -11.42 -2.34
N LYS A 126 -32.70 -11.59 -2.68
CA LYS A 126 -33.37 -12.89 -2.80
C LYS A 126 -32.79 -13.73 -3.92
N LEU A 127 -32.36 -13.13 -5.03
CA LEU A 127 -31.69 -13.82 -6.13
C LEU A 127 -30.26 -14.24 -5.75
N GLY A 128 -29.62 -13.48 -4.87
CA GLY A 128 -28.28 -13.78 -4.34
C GLY A 128 -27.13 -13.11 -5.09
N ALA A 129 -27.42 -12.12 -5.93
CA ALA A 129 -26.41 -11.31 -6.59
C ALA A 129 -25.87 -10.20 -5.67
N ALA A 130 -24.62 -9.79 -5.89
CA ALA A 130 -23.95 -8.77 -5.07
C ALA A 130 -23.89 -7.39 -5.74
N ILE A 131 -24.20 -7.31 -7.04
CA ILE A 131 -24.13 -6.10 -7.84
C ILE A 131 -25.37 -5.99 -8.75
N ILE A 132 -25.92 -4.79 -8.86
CA ILE A 132 -26.91 -4.43 -9.87
C ILE A 132 -26.20 -3.59 -10.93
N VAL A 133 -26.28 -3.99 -12.19
CA VAL A 133 -25.86 -3.18 -13.33
C VAL A 133 -27.07 -2.42 -13.84
N SER A 134 -27.00 -1.09 -13.93
CA SER A 134 -28.19 -0.27 -14.21
C SER A 134 -27.86 1.12 -14.76
N GLU A 135 -28.86 1.83 -15.27
CA GLU A 135 -28.75 3.23 -15.73
C GLU A 135 -29.80 4.15 -15.07
N PRO A 136 -29.83 4.21 -13.72
CA PRO A 136 -30.81 5.01 -12.99
C PRO A 136 -30.71 6.49 -13.35
N ALA A 137 -31.78 7.24 -13.13
CA ALA A 137 -31.69 8.70 -13.19
C ALA A 137 -30.76 9.26 -12.09
N PRO A 138 -29.94 10.31 -12.35
CA PRO A 138 -29.07 10.89 -11.32
C PRO A 138 -29.81 11.30 -10.05
N GLU A 139 -31.07 11.72 -10.17
CA GLU A 139 -31.94 12.12 -9.07
C GLU A 139 -32.37 10.93 -8.18
N ALA A 140 -32.30 9.70 -8.70
CA ALA A 140 -32.57 8.47 -7.94
C ALA A 140 -31.37 8.04 -7.07
N LEU A 141 -30.16 8.55 -7.34
CA LEU A 141 -28.93 8.01 -6.76
C LEU A 141 -28.85 8.17 -5.23
N ASP A 142 -29.53 9.15 -4.64
CA ASP A 142 -29.58 9.30 -3.18
C ASP A 142 -30.33 8.13 -2.52
N MET A 143 -31.47 7.74 -3.09
CA MET A 143 -32.23 6.58 -2.63
C MET A 143 -31.50 5.28 -2.92
N VAL A 144 -30.85 5.18 -4.09
CA VAL A 144 -30.01 4.04 -4.46
C VAL A 144 -28.85 3.88 -3.48
N GLU A 145 -28.17 4.96 -3.10
CA GLU A 145 -27.06 4.93 -2.13
C GLU A 145 -27.52 4.47 -0.75
N HIS A 146 -28.68 4.96 -0.30
CA HIS A 146 -29.30 4.50 0.94
C HIS A 146 -29.51 2.97 0.91
N CYS A 147 -30.10 2.44 -0.17
CA CYS A 147 -30.32 1.01 -0.33
C CYS A 147 -29.01 0.22 -0.48
N CYS A 148 -28.01 0.74 -1.21
CA CYS A 148 -26.69 0.12 -1.32
C CYS A 148 -26.08 -0.14 0.07
N ASN A 149 -26.17 0.85 0.97
CA ASN A 149 -25.65 0.74 2.32
C ASN A 149 -26.47 -0.21 3.20
N GLU A 150 -27.80 -0.14 3.14
CA GLU A 150 -28.69 -0.98 3.93
C GLU A 150 -28.61 -2.48 3.55
N TYR A 151 -28.64 -2.77 2.25
CA TYR A 151 -28.66 -4.15 1.74
C TYR A 151 -27.27 -4.73 1.50
N ALA A 152 -26.22 -3.92 1.62
CA ALA A 152 -24.84 -4.26 1.29
C ALA A 152 -24.64 -4.72 -0.17
N ILE A 153 -25.48 -4.23 -1.08
CA ILE A 153 -25.41 -4.47 -2.53
C ILE A 153 -24.73 -3.27 -3.21
N ARG A 154 -24.00 -3.52 -4.30
CA ARG A 154 -23.37 -2.45 -5.09
C ARG A 154 -24.19 -2.14 -6.34
N VAL A 155 -24.11 -0.91 -6.84
CA VAL A 155 -24.71 -0.50 -8.11
C VAL A 155 -23.62 -0.01 -9.06
N ALA A 156 -23.57 -0.62 -10.23
CA ALA A 156 -22.64 -0.32 -11.30
C ALA A 156 -23.39 0.37 -12.45
N LEU A 157 -23.11 1.66 -12.65
CA LEU A 157 -23.70 2.49 -13.68
C LEU A 157 -23.17 2.05 -15.05
N HIS A 158 -24.05 1.55 -15.90
CA HIS A 158 -23.72 1.03 -17.22
C HIS A 158 -23.70 2.14 -18.27
N ASN A 159 -22.85 2.00 -19.29
CA ASN A 159 -22.76 2.95 -20.39
C ASN A 159 -23.25 2.33 -21.70
N HIS A 160 -24.19 2.97 -22.38
CA HIS A 160 -24.44 2.77 -23.82
C HIS A 160 -23.73 3.86 -24.66
N PRO A 161 -23.74 3.78 -26.01
CA PRO A 161 -23.00 4.73 -26.85
C PRO A 161 -23.44 6.19 -26.64
N GLU A 162 -22.57 7.10 -27.07
CA GLU A 162 -22.84 8.54 -27.09
C GLU A 162 -24.23 8.84 -27.69
N GLY A 163 -25.00 9.69 -27.00
CA GLY A 163 -26.36 10.06 -27.37
C GLY A 163 -27.44 9.03 -27.02
N ARG A 164 -27.08 7.86 -26.47
CA ARG A 164 -28.04 6.83 -26.02
C ARG A 164 -28.02 6.57 -24.52
N SER A 165 -26.95 6.95 -23.82
CA SER A 165 -26.85 6.86 -22.36
C SER A 165 -26.48 8.19 -21.73
N ARG A 166 -26.95 8.40 -20.50
CA ARG A 166 -26.53 9.48 -19.62
C ARG A 166 -25.14 9.24 -19.01
N TYR A 167 -24.67 8.00 -19.03
CA TYR A 167 -23.39 7.55 -18.48
C TYR A 167 -22.41 7.12 -19.58
N TRP A 168 -22.64 7.54 -20.82
CA TRP A 168 -21.87 7.13 -22.00
C TRP A 168 -20.35 7.37 -21.87
N HIS A 169 -19.94 8.41 -21.11
CA HIS A 169 -18.55 8.75 -20.82
C HIS A 169 -18.22 8.58 -19.32
N PRO A 170 -17.04 8.05 -18.96
CA PRO A 170 -16.61 7.89 -17.56
C PRO A 170 -16.69 9.14 -16.69
N ASP A 171 -16.45 10.32 -17.24
CA ASP A 171 -16.53 11.59 -16.49
C ASP A 171 -17.92 11.82 -15.89
N GLU A 172 -18.98 11.39 -16.58
CA GLU A 172 -20.34 11.50 -16.04
C GLU A 172 -20.53 10.60 -14.83
N VAL A 173 -19.96 9.39 -14.86
CA VAL A 173 -19.98 8.46 -13.72
C VAL A 173 -19.20 9.05 -12.55
N MET A 174 -17.99 9.57 -12.80
CA MET A 174 -17.16 10.20 -11.78
C MET A 174 -17.86 11.41 -11.15
N ARG A 175 -18.52 12.23 -11.97
CA ARG A 175 -19.29 13.40 -11.52
C ARG A 175 -20.45 13.01 -10.62
N VAL A 176 -21.25 12.01 -10.97
CA VAL A 176 -22.40 11.60 -10.14
C VAL A 176 -22.00 10.79 -8.91
N CYS A 177 -20.80 10.17 -8.92
CA CYS A 177 -20.24 9.46 -7.77
C CYS A 177 -19.47 10.37 -6.81
N ALA A 178 -19.19 11.63 -7.18
CA ALA A 178 -18.49 12.57 -6.33
C ALA A 178 -19.25 12.76 -5.00
N GLY A 179 -18.54 12.58 -3.88
CA GLY A 179 -19.13 12.63 -2.53
C GLY A 179 -19.92 11.39 -2.09
N ARG A 180 -20.09 10.38 -2.94
CA ARG A 180 -20.81 9.14 -2.62
C ARG A 180 -19.88 8.03 -2.13
N GLY A 181 -20.42 7.11 -1.32
CA GLY A 181 -19.72 5.92 -0.86
C GLY A 181 -19.27 4.98 -2.00
N PRO A 182 -18.39 4.01 -1.71
CA PRO A 182 -17.75 3.16 -2.73
C PRO A 182 -18.67 2.08 -3.33
N ARG A 183 -19.92 1.97 -2.84
CA ARG A 183 -20.89 0.98 -3.34
C ARG A 183 -21.56 1.38 -4.64
N ILE A 184 -21.38 2.62 -5.09
CA ILE A 184 -21.81 3.11 -6.40
C ILE A 184 -20.57 3.38 -7.24
N GLY A 185 -20.57 2.84 -8.47
CA GLY A 185 -19.48 2.98 -9.42
C GLY A 185 -19.96 2.66 -10.83
N ALA A 186 -19.08 2.16 -11.71
CA ALA A 186 -19.36 1.91 -13.12
C ALA A 186 -19.40 0.41 -13.44
N CYS A 187 -20.27 0.05 -14.39
CA CYS A 187 -20.07 -1.09 -15.28
C CYS A 187 -19.49 -0.53 -16.58
N GLY A 188 -18.19 -0.76 -16.81
CA GLY A 188 -17.55 -0.27 -18.03
C GLY A 188 -17.83 -1.19 -19.21
N ASP A 189 -18.64 -0.75 -20.17
CA ASP A 189 -18.83 -1.44 -21.45
C ASP A 189 -17.84 -0.91 -22.49
N THR A 190 -16.88 -1.77 -22.86
CA THR A 190 -15.82 -1.38 -23.79
C THR A 190 -16.30 -1.27 -25.23
N GLY A 191 -17.30 -2.05 -25.64
CA GLY A 191 -17.87 -1.98 -26.98
C GLY A 191 -18.59 -0.65 -27.21
N HIS A 192 -19.34 -0.17 -26.23
CA HIS A 192 -20.02 1.12 -26.29
C HIS A 192 -19.06 2.30 -26.29
N TRP A 193 -17.93 2.21 -25.59
CA TRP A 193 -16.84 3.18 -25.69
C TRP A 193 -16.18 3.18 -27.06
N ILE A 194 -15.83 2.00 -27.60
CA ILE A 194 -15.22 1.88 -28.94
C ILE A 194 -16.15 2.45 -30.01
N ARG A 195 -17.46 2.15 -29.93
CA ARG A 195 -18.48 2.75 -30.80
C ARG A 195 -18.43 4.29 -30.71
N SER A 196 -18.29 4.82 -29.50
CA SER A 196 -18.20 6.27 -29.24
C SER A 196 -16.82 6.88 -29.52
N GLY A 197 -15.89 6.14 -30.14
CA GLY A 197 -14.56 6.64 -30.47
C GLY A 197 -13.61 6.78 -29.27
N LEU A 198 -13.92 6.14 -28.14
CA LEU A 198 -13.13 6.19 -26.91
C LEU A 198 -12.24 4.95 -26.78
N ASN A 199 -11.05 5.12 -26.20
CA ASN A 199 -10.11 4.04 -25.96
C ASN A 199 -10.40 3.35 -24.60
N PRO A 200 -10.67 2.02 -24.57
CA PRO A 200 -11.00 1.31 -23.32
C PRO A 200 -9.96 1.46 -22.19
N ALA A 201 -8.66 1.45 -22.51
CA ALA A 201 -7.60 1.58 -21.52
C ALA A 201 -7.63 2.95 -20.84
N GLU A 202 -7.85 4.03 -21.61
CA GLU A 202 -8.02 5.37 -21.06
C GLU A 202 -9.28 5.47 -20.19
N MET A 203 -10.39 4.86 -20.62
CA MET A 203 -11.64 4.89 -19.85
C MET A 203 -11.50 4.17 -18.50
N PHE A 204 -10.80 3.03 -18.47
CA PHE A 204 -10.45 2.36 -17.22
C PHE A 204 -9.56 3.21 -16.32
N ARG A 205 -8.62 3.99 -16.87
CA ARG A 205 -7.81 4.93 -16.07
C ARG A 205 -8.66 6.01 -15.40
N ILE A 206 -9.64 6.56 -16.12
CA ILE A 206 -10.55 7.59 -15.57
C ILE A 206 -11.40 7.01 -14.44
N LEU A 207 -11.96 5.81 -14.62
CA LEU A 207 -12.83 5.19 -13.63
C LEU A 207 -12.06 4.73 -12.38
N GLY A 208 -10.84 4.24 -12.53
CA GLY A 208 -10.03 3.78 -11.40
C GLY A 208 -10.79 2.79 -10.51
N LYS A 209 -10.73 3.00 -9.18
CA LYS A 209 -11.44 2.18 -8.17
C LYS A 209 -12.98 2.24 -8.28
N ARG A 210 -13.56 3.14 -9.09
CA ARG A 210 -15.01 3.16 -9.34
C ARG A 210 -15.45 2.10 -10.35
N LEU A 211 -14.54 1.42 -11.06
CA LEU A 211 -14.90 0.31 -11.94
C LEU A 211 -15.27 -0.95 -11.11
N LEU A 212 -16.57 -1.25 -11.02
CA LEU A 212 -17.08 -2.35 -10.17
C LEU A 212 -17.25 -3.66 -10.94
N THR A 213 -17.57 -3.58 -12.22
CA THR A 213 -17.71 -4.70 -13.16
C THR A 213 -17.43 -4.18 -14.57
N VAL A 214 -17.23 -5.08 -15.53
CA VAL A 214 -16.93 -4.76 -16.93
C VAL A 214 -17.86 -5.56 -17.82
N HIS A 215 -18.47 -4.93 -18.80
CA HIS A 215 -19.04 -5.61 -19.97
C HIS A 215 -17.98 -5.54 -21.07
N LEU A 216 -17.16 -6.57 -21.14
CA LEU A 216 -15.97 -6.56 -22.00
C LEU A 216 -16.36 -7.06 -23.40
N LYS A 217 -16.08 -6.24 -24.40
CA LYS A 217 -16.44 -6.47 -25.81
C LYS A 217 -15.30 -6.00 -26.69
N ASP A 218 -15.08 -6.72 -27.78
CA ASP A 218 -14.17 -6.32 -28.84
C ASP A 218 -14.95 -6.21 -30.15
N LEU A 219 -14.60 -5.24 -30.98
CA LEU A 219 -15.36 -4.89 -32.19
C LEU A 219 -14.50 -4.97 -33.44
N ASP A 220 -15.09 -5.35 -34.56
CA ASP A 220 -14.39 -5.41 -35.85
C ASP A 220 -13.94 -4.03 -36.38
N ALA A 221 -14.60 -2.94 -35.95
CA ALA A 221 -14.25 -1.57 -36.27
C ALA A 221 -14.71 -0.57 -35.20
N PRO A 222 -14.10 0.63 -35.10
CA PRO A 222 -14.56 1.69 -34.21
C PRO A 222 -15.75 2.46 -34.82
N ALA A 223 -16.90 1.79 -34.97
CA ALA A 223 -18.09 2.35 -35.63
C ALA A 223 -19.39 1.92 -34.93
N MET A 224 -20.45 2.74 -35.01
CA MET A 224 -21.76 2.43 -34.39
C MET A 224 -22.33 1.07 -34.79
N GLU A 225 -22.18 0.70 -36.07
CA GLU A 225 -22.73 -0.53 -36.67
C GLU A 225 -21.75 -1.73 -36.57
N ALA A 226 -20.62 -1.55 -35.88
CA ALA A 226 -19.62 -2.59 -35.70
C ALA A 226 -20.18 -3.78 -34.93
N ARG A 227 -19.71 -4.96 -35.32
CA ARG A 227 -20.14 -6.23 -34.74
C ARG A 227 -19.14 -6.70 -33.70
N ASP A 228 -19.67 -7.38 -32.71
CA ASP A 228 -18.85 -8.04 -31.70
C ASP A 228 -18.07 -9.17 -32.35
N VAL A 229 -16.77 -9.23 -32.02
CA VAL A 229 -15.85 -10.30 -32.43
C VAL A 229 -15.21 -10.90 -31.18
N PRO A 230 -14.70 -12.16 -31.24
CA PRO A 230 -14.04 -12.74 -30.09
C PRO A 230 -12.89 -11.85 -29.61
N TRP A 231 -12.72 -11.75 -28.30
CA TRP A 231 -11.75 -10.84 -27.70
C TRP A 231 -10.33 -11.06 -28.25
N GLY A 232 -9.64 -9.94 -28.54
CA GLY A 232 -8.29 -9.95 -29.10
C GLY A 232 -8.24 -10.00 -30.63
N GLN A 233 -9.39 -10.06 -31.31
CA GLN A 233 -9.48 -10.06 -32.77
C GLN A 233 -9.99 -8.73 -33.35
N GLY A 234 -10.43 -7.81 -32.49
CA GLY A 234 -11.00 -6.53 -32.89
C GLY A 234 -10.05 -5.35 -32.71
N CYS A 235 -10.61 -4.15 -32.77
CA CYS A 235 -9.88 -2.88 -32.70
C CYS A 235 -9.77 -2.30 -31.26
N GLY A 236 -10.30 -2.99 -30.25
CA GLY A 236 -10.42 -2.46 -28.89
C GLY A 236 -9.12 -2.40 -28.08
N ASP A 237 -8.04 -3.03 -28.54
CA ASP A 237 -6.77 -3.19 -27.82
C ASP A 237 -6.96 -3.63 -26.34
N LEU A 238 -7.70 -4.73 -26.17
CA LEU A 238 -8.15 -5.18 -24.85
C LEU A 238 -6.98 -5.65 -23.94
N GLU A 239 -5.85 -6.07 -24.50
CA GLU A 239 -4.67 -6.41 -23.69
C GLU A 239 -4.14 -5.17 -22.95
N SER A 240 -4.00 -4.04 -23.64
CA SER A 240 -3.61 -2.76 -23.02
C SER A 240 -4.64 -2.31 -21.99
N ALA A 241 -5.93 -2.55 -22.25
CA ALA A 241 -6.98 -2.23 -21.28
C ALA A 241 -6.88 -3.08 -20.00
N LEU A 242 -6.65 -4.39 -20.11
CA LEU A 242 -6.40 -5.26 -18.95
C LEU A 242 -5.11 -4.89 -18.22
N ARG A 243 -4.05 -4.51 -18.95
CA ARG A 243 -2.79 -4.04 -18.37
C ARG A 243 -2.99 -2.80 -17.48
N VAL A 244 -3.83 -1.86 -17.90
CA VAL A 244 -4.22 -0.71 -17.04
C VAL A 244 -4.87 -1.19 -15.74
N LEU A 245 -5.72 -2.20 -15.77
CA LEU A 245 -6.33 -2.73 -14.55
C LEU A 245 -5.30 -3.40 -13.62
N VAL A 246 -4.26 -4.04 -14.18
CA VAL A 246 -3.11 -4.54 -13.41
C VAL A 246 -2.33 -3.38 -12.79
N GLU A 247 -2.01 -2.34 -13.57
CA GLU A 247 -1.29 -1.14 -13.12
C GLU A 247 -2.03 -0.41 -11.99
N LEU A 248 -3.34 -0.23 -12.16
CA LEU A 248 -4.22 0.45 -11.21
C LEU A 248 -4.74 -0.46 -10.10
N ARG A 249 -4.47 -1.77 -10.18
CA ARG A 249 -4.82 -2.79 -9.19
C ARG A 249 -6.31 -2.87 -8.94
N ILE A 250 -7.06 -2.85 -10.03
CA ILE A 250 -8.51 -2.92 -9.99
C ILE A 250 -8.91 -4.39 -10.18
N THR A 251 -9.77 -4.87 -9.30
CA THR A 251 -10.36 -6.20 -9.37
C THR A 251 -11.87 -6.06 -9.57
N PRO A 252 -12.35 -5.84 -10.81
CA PRO A 252 -13.78 -5.84 -11.10
C PRO A 252 -14.37 -7.18 -10.66
N ALA A 253 -15.61 -7.14 -10.17
CA ALA A 253 -16.26 -8.35 -9.67
C ALA A 253 -16.54 -9.38 -10.78
N LEU A 254 -16.72 -8.91 -12.02
CA LEU A 254 -16.92 -9.74 -13.20
C LEU A 254 -16.35 -9.01 -14.43
N PHE A 255 -15.69 -9.77 -15.28
CA PHE A 255 -15.46 -9.45 -16.69
C PHE A 255 -16.54 -10.18 -17.49
N GLY A 256 -17.65 -9.48 -17.73
CA GLY A 256 -18.83 -9.99 -18.40
C GLY A 256 -18.57 -10.11 -19.90
N ILE A 257 -18.67 -11.33 -20.44
CA ILE A 257 -18.70 -11.55 -21.89
C ILE A 257 -20.10 -11.19 -22.37
N GLU A 258 -20.26 -9.97 -22.88
CA GLU A 258 -21.46 -9.57 -23.60
C GLU A 258 -21.20 -9.66 -25.10
N TYR A 259 -21.65 -10.76 -25.71
CA TYR A 259 -21.38 -11.07 -27.11
C TYR A 259 -22.65 -10.93 -27.96
N GLU A 260 -22.81 -9.76 -28.58
CA GLU A 260 -24.03 -9.36 -29.29
C GLU A 260 -24.02 -9.71 -30.79
N ALA A 261 -23.56 -10.91 -31.11
CA ALA A 261 -23.57 -11.44 -32.46
C ALA A 261 -23.87 -12.95 -32.46
N ASP A 262 -24.43 -13.46 -33.57
CA ASP A 262 -24.72 -14.89 -33.77
C ASP A 262 -25.53 -15.54 -32.62
N TRP A 263 -26.61 -14.87 -32.19
CA TRP A 263 -27.38 -15.16 -30.97
C TRP A 263 -27.78 -16.63 -30.76
N GLU A 264 -28.01 -17.39 -31.83
CA GLU A 264 -28.38 -18.81 -31.75
C GLU A 264 -27.16 -19.74 -31.60
N ASN A 265 -25.96 -19.31 -32.05
CA ASN A 265 -24.77 -20.16 -32.19
C ASN A 265 -23.46 -19.54 -31.66
N ASN A 266 -23.55 -18.54 -30.79
CA ASN A 266 -22.39 -17.78 -30.28
C ASN A 266 -21.55 -18.48 -29.19
N LEU A 267 -21.88 -19.73 -28.82
CA LEU A 267 -21.22 -20.42 -27.70
C LEU A 267 -19.70 -20.59 -27.94
N LEU A 268 -19.30 -20.87 -29.18
CA LEU A 268 -17.88 -21.05 -29.54
C LEU A 268 -17.09 -19.74 -29.45
N GLN A 269 -17.73 -18.61 -29.76
CA GLN A 269 -17.16 -17.28 -29.70
C GLN A 269 -17.00 -16.84 -28.24
N ILE A 270 -17.98 -17.13 -27.39
CA ILE A 270 -17.91 -16.87 -25.94
C ILE A 270 -16.82 -17.74 -25.29
N GLU A 271 -16.71 -19.02 -25.67
CA GLU A 271 -15.61 -19.89 -25.22
C GLU A 271 -14.24 -19.32 -25.65
N ALA A 272 -14.12 -18.82 -26.89
CA ALA A 272 -12.91 -18.18 -27.39
C ALA A 272 -12.54 -16.91 -26.59
N CYS A 273 -13.53 -16.07 -26.22
CA CYS A 273 -13.31 -14.92 -25.33
C CYS A 273 -12.74 -15.34 -23.97
N GLY A 274 -13.34 -16.36 -23.33
CA GLY A 274 -12.87 -16.88 -22.06
C GLY A 274 -11.44 -17.42 -22.12
N LYS A 275 -11.12 -18.15 -23.19
CA LYS A 275 -9.77 -18.66 -23.44
C LYS A 275 -8.76 -17.53 -23.61
N TRP A 276 -9.07 -16.54 -24.46
CA TRP A 276 -8.21 -15.37 -24.67
C TRP A 276 -7.97 -14.61 -23.36
N PHE A 277 -9.01 -14.42 -22.54
CA PHE A 277 -8.90 -13.75 -21.25
C PHE A 277 -7.96 -14.48 -20.32
N THR A 278 -8.12 -15.81 -20.19
CA THR A 278 -7.27 -16.65 -19.34
C THR A 278 -5.81 -16.60 -19.79
N GLU A 279 -5.55 -16.72 -21.08
CA GLU A 279 -4.20 -16.64 -21.66
C GLU A 279 -3.58 -15.26 -21.43
N THR A 280 -4.36 -14.19 -21.63
CA THR A 280 -3.90 -12.81 -21.45
C THR A 280 -3.63 -12.48 -19.99
N ALA A 281 -4.53 -12.85 -19.07
CA ALA A 281 -4.32 -12.67 -17.63
C ALA A 281 -3.08 -13.46 -17.14
N THR A 282 -2.88 -14.68 -17.63
CA THR A 282 -1.69 -15.49 -17.31
C THR A 282 -0.41 -14.84 -17.83
N LYS A 283 -0.43 -14.31 -19.06
CA LYS A 283 0.69 -13.55 -19.64
C LYS A 283 1.03 -12.34 -18.79
N LEU A 284 0.04 -11.50 -18.45
CA LEU A 284 0.25 -10.31 -17.62
C LEU A 284 0.78 -10.67 -16.23
N ALA A 285 0.30 -11.74 -15.61
CA ALA A 285 0.79 -12.21 -14.32
C ALA A 285 2.25 -12.68 -14.38
N ALA A 286 2.63 -13.36 -15.47
CA ALA A 286 4.02 -13.74 -15.71
C ALA A 286 4.93 -12.52 -15.90
N GLU A 287 4.45 -11.46 -16.54
CA GLU A 287 5.18 -10.19 -16.66
C GLU A 287 5.36 -9.48 -15.30
N VAL A 288 4.34 -9.52 -14.43
CA VAL A 288 4.46 -8.96 -13.07
C VAL A 288 5.49 -9.74 -12.24
N ASN A 289 5.51 -11.07 -12.36
CA ASN A 289 6.44 -11.95 -11.66
C ASN A 289 7.79 -12.15 -12.37
N ARG A 290 8.05 -11.43 -13.46
CA ARG A 290 9.29 -11.62 -14.23
C ARG A 290 10.51 -11.29 -13.37
N GLU A 291 11.45 -12.22 -13.36
CA GLU A 291 12.76 -12.05 -12.72
C GLU A 291 13.75 -11.50 -13.74
N ASP A 292 14.20 -10.27 -13.53
CA ASP A 292 15.14 -9.58 -14.42
C ASP A 292 16.50 -9.42 -13.70
N PRO A 293 17.64 -9.52 -14.41
CA PRO A 293 18.97 -9.35 -13.83
C PRO A 293 19.11 -8.05 -13.03
N LEU A 294 19.62 -8.16 -11.80
CA LEU A 294 19.78 -7.06 -10.87
C LEU A 294 21.13 -6.36 -11.06
N PHE A 295 21.07 -5.03 -11.04
CA PHE A 295 22.21 -4.13 -11.00
C PHE A 295 22.10 -3.23 -9.78
N VAL A 296 23.22 -3.08 -9.06
CA VAL A 296 23.28 -2.32 -7.81
C VAL A 296 24.43 -1.34 -7.87
N GLY A 297 24.19 -0.12 -7.42
CA GLY A 297 25.21 0.89 -7.24
C GLY A 297 25.09 1.53 -5.87
N TRP A 298 26.22 1.81 -5.25
CA TRP A 298 26.33 2.39 -3.93
C TRP A 298 27.15 3.67 -3.96
N ALA A 299 26.82 4.60 -3.07
CA ALA A 299 27.68 5.72 -2.74
C ALA A 299 27.42 6.18 -1.31
N ALA A 300 28.39 6.88 -0.73
CA ALA A 300 28.22 7.55 0.56
C ALA A 300 28.83 8.96 0.49
N ALA A 301 28.23 9.90 1.20
CA ALA A 301 28.72 11.27 1.30
C ALA A 301 28.75 11.72 2.77
N ASP A 302 29.80 12.45 3.11
CA ASP A 302 29.86 13.23 4.34
C ASP A 302 28.97 14.47 4.17
N ILE A 303 27.94 14.55 5.01
CA ILE A 303 26.99 15.66 5.08
C ILE A 303 27.20 16.51 6.33
N THR A 304 28.31 16.33 7.06
CA THR A 304 28.64 17.17 8.22
C THR A 304 28.80 18.64 7.77
N PRO A 305 28.07 19.60 8.37
CA PRO A 305 28.17 21.00 7.99
C PRO A 305 29.58 21.54 8.29
N PRO A 306 30.16 22.36 7.38
CA PRO A 306 31.51 22.91 7.57
C PRO A 306 31.57 24.09 8.54
N ARG A 307 30.41 24.57 9.03
CA ARG A 307 30.24 25.70 9.94
C ARG A 307 29.20 25.33 11.02
N PRO A 308 29.17 26.06 12.15
CA PRO A 308 28.10 25.93 13.13
C PRO A 308 26.70 26.03 12.50
N VAL A 309 25.76 25.25 13.02
CA VAL A 309 24.35 25.17 12.58
C VAL A 309 23.45 25.09 13.80
N ALA A 310 22.16 25.38 13.64
CA ALA A 310 21.18 25.01 14.65
C ALA A 310 20.95 23.48 14.65
N LEU A 311 20.89 22.87 15.84
CA LEU A 311 20.58 21.45 16.03
C LEU A 311 19.07 21.25 16.21
N VAL A 312 18.49 20.35 15.41
CA VAL A 312 17.05 20.12 15.31
C VAL A 312 16.63 18.86 16.04
N GLY A 313 15.52 18.93 16.79
CA GLY A 313 14.86 17.79 17.43
C GLY A 313 14.37 18.09 18.85
N GLN A 314 14.96 19.10 19.50
CA GLN A 314 14.70 19.46 20.89
C GLN A 314 14.06 20.85 21.01
N TYR A 315 13.42 21.12 22.14
CA TYR A 315 12.89 22.46 22.41
C TYR A 315 14.03 23.49 22.56
N GLY A 316 13.94 24.58 21.79
CA GLY A 316 14.85 25.72 21.88
C GLY A 316 16.09 25.63 20.99
N THR A 317 16.71 26.78 20.73
CA THR A 317 17.88 26.90 19.84
C THR A 317 19.15 26.39 20.51
N ARG A 318 19.77 25.37 19.90
CA ARG A 318 21.13 24.90 20.22
C ARG A 318 22.01 25.12 18.99
N ILE A 319 23.10 25.87 19.13
CA ILE A 319 24.08 26.06 18.06
C ILE A 319 25.21 25.06 18.24
N SER A 320 25.57 24.35 17.17
CA SER A 320 26.62 23.34 17.24
C SER A 320 28.01 23.95 17.52
N GLU A 321 28.74 23.32 18.43
CA GLU A 321 30.11 23.66 18.85
C GLU A 321 31.17 22.78 18.16
N GLY A 322 30.73 21.90 17.26
CA GLY A 322 31.56 20.95 16.51
C GLY A 322 30.81 19.67 16.20
N ALA A 323 31.52 18.67 15.67
CA ALA A 323 30.99 17.32 15.47
C ALA A 323 31.62 16.37 16.51
N LEU A 324 30.79 15.59 17.19
CA LEU A 324 31.24 14.45 17.98
C LEU A 324 31.61 13.29 17.05
N ASP A 325 30.81 13.10 16.01
CA ASP A 325 31.00 12.13 14.95
C ASP A 325 30.35 12.63 13.64
N PRO A 326 30.86 12.19 12.47
CA PRO A 326 30.39 12.70 11.18
C PRO A 326 28.97 12.24 10.86
N LEU A 327 28.21 13.12 10.21
CA LEU A 327 26.90 12.84 9.64
C LEU A 327 27.07 12.23 8.25
N THR A 328 26.45 11.08 8.00
CA THR A 328 26.59 10.32 6.76
C THR A 328 25.28 10.28 5.98
N LEU A 329 25.39 10.42 4.66
CA LEU A 329 24.36 10.02 3.70
C LEU A 329 24.84 8.76 2.97
N THR A 330 23.99 7.75 2.84
CA THR A 330 24.25 6.54 2.04
C THR A 330 23.16 6.38 0.98
N ALA A 331 23.57 6.26 -0.28
CA ALA A 331 22.69 6.07 -1.43
C ALA A 331 22.86 4.66 -2.00
N LEU A 332 21.73 4.02 -2.28
CA LEU A 332 21.60 2.73 -2.95
C LEU A 332 20.72 2.92 -4.18
N VAL A 333 21.24 2.56 -5.35
CA VAL A 333 20.45 2.50 -6.59
C VAL A 333 20.27 1.04 -6.98
N LEU A 334 19.01 0.66 -7.16
CA LEU A 334 18.60 -0.65 -7.67
C LEU A 334 18.07 -0.48 -9.08
N GLU A 335 18.51 -1.35 -9.98
CA GLU A 335 17.99 -1.43 -11.33
C GLU A 335 17.83 -2.89 -11.74
N THR A 336 16.69 -3.29 -12.29
CA THR A 336 16.57 -4.56 -13.02
C THR A 336 16.47 -4.29 -14.50
N ARG A 337 17.18 -5.06 -15.33
CA ARG A 337 17.21 -4.85 -16.79
C ARG A 337 16.53 -6.01 -17.51
N GLY A 338 15.28 -5.79 -17.94
CA GLY A 338 14.53 -6.76 -18.74
C GLY A 338 14.68 -6.55 -20.25
N PRO A 339 13.97 -7.34 -21.08
CA PRO A 339 13.86 -7.13 -22.52
C PRO A 339 13.29 -5.73 -22.85
N GLU A 340 13.59 -5.22 -24.06
CA GLU A 340 12.96 -4.02 -24.64
C GLU A 340 13.04 -2.73 -23.80
N GLN A 341 14.17 -2.50 -23.10
CA GLN A 341 14.36 -1.33 -22.22
C GLN A 341 13.34 -1.23 -21.08
N GLN A 342 12.78 -2.35 -20.62
CA GLN A 342 12.00 -2.37 -19.38
C GLN A 342 12.95 -2.37 -18.18
N HIS A 343 12.95 -1.27 -17.43
CA HIS A 343 13.78 -1.11 -16.24
C HIS A 343 12.90 -1.00 -14.99
N GLY A 344 13.12 -1.90 -14.02
CA GLY A 344 12.71 -1.63 -12.65
C GLY A 344 13.75 -0.72 -12.02
N GLN A 345 13.37 0.35 -11.34
CA GLN A 345 14.31 1.30 -10.73
C GLN A 345 13.85 1.67 -9.33
N ALA A 346 14.80 1.82 -8.41
CA ALA A 346 14.58 2.43 -7.10
C ALA A 346 15.86 3.13 -6.62
N VAL A 347 15.73 4.31 -6.01
CA VAL A 347 16.83 5.01 -5.35
C VAL A 347 16.48 5.16 -3.88
N LEU A 348 17.26 4.54 -3.00
CA LEU A 348 17.07 4.60 -1.56
C LEU A 348 18.21 5.42 -0.93
N ILE A 349 17.85 6.44 -0.17
CA ILE A 349 18.78 7.26 0.60
C ILE A 349 18.46 7.15 2.09
N SER A 350 19.49 6.92 2.89
CA SER A 350 19.48 7.13 4.33
C SER A 350 20.40 8.29 4.67
N CYS A 351 19.96 9.20 5.54
CA CYS A 351 20.76 10.33 5.99
C CYS A 351 20.66 10.55 7.50
N ASP A 352 21.79 10.93 8.10
CA ASP A 352 21.87 11.28 9.52
C ASP A 352 21.33 12.69 9.78
N LEU A 353 20.00 12.81 9.78
CA LEU A 353 19.23 14.03 10.05
C LEU A 353 18.02 13.71 10.93
N CYS A 354 17.35 14.75 11.43
CA CYS A 354 16.08 14.60 12.14
C CYS A 354 14.96 14.19 11.18
N PHE A 355 14.82 14.89 10.05
CA PHE A 355 13.88 14.59 8.97
C PHE A 355 14.31 15.30 7.68
N VAL A 356 13.62 15.03 6.57
CA VAL A 356 13.80 15.73 5.29
C VAL A 356 12.45 16.22 4.79
N ASP A 357 12.28 17.53 4.66
CA ASP A 357 11.04 18.16 4.21
C ASP A 357 10.77 17.89 2.73
N ARG A 358 9.48 17.88 2.35
CA ARG A 358 9.07 17.67 0.95
C ARG A 358 9.72 18.66 -0.02
N SER A 359 9.90 19.92 0.40
CA SER A 359 10.55 20.95 -0.43
C SER A 359 11.99 20.55 -0.82
N ILE A 360 12.72 19.88 0.07
CA ILE A 360 14.08 19.39 -0.16
C ILE A 360 14.08 18.23 -1.14
N VAL A 361 13.13 17.30 -0.96
CA VAL A 361 12.93 16.16 -1.87
C VAL A 361 12.67 16.66 -3.28
N ASP A 362 11.79 17.65 -3.44
CA ASP A 362 11.44 18.21 -4.75
C ASP A 362 12.62 18.94 -5.40
N ARG A 363 13.41 19.70 -4.62
CA ARG A 363 14.67 20.30 -5.11
C ARG A 363 15.66 19.24 -5.57
N LEU A 364 15.86 18.18 -4.80
CA LEU A 364 16.75 17.08 -5.18
C LEU A 364 16.25 16.37 -6.45
N ARG A 365 14.95 16.06 -6.54
CA ARG A 365 14.34 15.50 -7.75
C ARG A 365 14.55 16.36 -8.98
N ALA A 366 14.43 17.69 -8.86
CA ALA A 366 14.70 18.60 -9.96
C ALA A 366 16.16 18.49 -10.46
N VAL A 367 17.13 18.50 -9.54
CA VAL A 367 18.55 18.33 -9.88
C VAL A 367 18.81 16.96 -10.53
N LEU A 368 18.20 15.88 -10.02
CA LEU A 368 18.38 14.54 -10.57
C LEU A 368 17.79 14.40 -11.98
N ARG A 369 16.63 14.99 -12.27
CA ARG A 369 16.04 14.99 -13.63
C ARG A 369 16.97 15.62 -14.66
N GLU A 370 17.68 16.68 -14.27
CA GLU A 370 18.66 17.33 -15.15
C GLU A 370 19.94 16.51 -15.32
N ARG A 371 20.47 15.95 -14.22
CA ARG A 371 21.74 15.21 -14.23
C ARG A 371 21.62 13.79 -14.79
N LEU A 372 20.48 13.12 -14.59
CA LEU A 372 20.25 11.70 -14.84
C LEU A 372 18.90 11.49 -15.56
N PRO A 373 18.76 11.83 -16.85
CA PRO A 373 17.49 11.76 -17.57
C PRO A 373 16.92 10.33 -17.73
N GLU A 374 17.74 9.30 -17.53
CA GLU A 374 17.34 7.88 -17.54
C GLU A 374 16.74 7.40 -16.21
N LEU A 375 16.91 8.16 -15.14
CA LEU A 375 16.33 7.89 -13.83
C LEU A 375 14.97 8.59 -13.75
N ASP A 376 13.91 7.83 -13.47
CA ASP A 376 12.69 8.46 -12.97
C ASP A 376 12.93 8.97 -11.55
N ALA A 377 13.11 10.29 -11.40
CA ALA A 377 13.33 10.92 -10.11
C ALA A 377 12.17 10.73 -9.12
N ARG A 378 10.97 10.32 -9.57
CA ARG A 378 9.89 9.92 -8.64
C ARG A 378 10.24 8.64 -7.88
N ASN A 379 11.10 7.78 -8.41
CA ASN A 379 11.57 6.56 -7.74
C ASN A 379 12.62 6.82 -6.63
N LEU A 380 12.87 8.09 -6.30
CA LEU A 380 13.66 8.50 -5.14
C LEU A 380 12.87 8.33 -3.84
N VAL A 381 13.43 7.56 -2.92
CA VAL A 381 13.08 7.47 -1.50
C VAL A 381 14.25 8.01 -0.69
N ILE A 382 14.01 9.01 0.15
CA ILE A 382 14.97 9.56 1.11
C ILE A 382 14.39 9.50 2.51
N SER A 383 15.14 8.90 3.43
CA SER A 383 14.74 8.69 4.82
C SER A 383 15.80 9.21 5.79
N ALA A 384 15.33 9.67 6.94
CA ALA A 384 16.19 10.14 8.03
C ALA A 384 16.38 9.05 9.09
N THR A 385 17.57 8.98 9.70
CA THR A 385 17.79 8.12 10.88
C THR A 385 17.08 8.64 12.14
N HIS A 386 16.60 9.88 12.08
CA HIS A 386 15.94 10.64 13.15
C HIS A 386 16.89 10.98 14.31
N THR A 387 18.08 11.47 13.97
CA THR A 387 19.00 12.02 14.98
C THR A 387 18.54 13.41 15.39
N HIS A 388 18.57 13.67 16.70
CA HIS A 388 18.18 14.96 17.29
C HIS A 388 19.36 15.92 17.45
N ASP A 389 20.53 15.54 16.93
CA ASP A 389 21.77 16.32 16.94
C ASP A 389 22.30 16.56 15.51
N GLY A 390 21.37 16.77 14.57
CA GLY A 390 21.64 17.15 13.18
C GLY A 390 21.10 18.54 12.80
N PRO A 391 21.54 19.11 11.67
CA PRO A 391 21.05 20.38 11.13
C PRO A 391 19.61 20.31 10.59
N GLY A 392 18.96 21.47 10.50
CA GLY A 392 17.75 21.69 9.69
C GLY A 392 18.07 22.02 8.24
N LEU A 393 17.09 21.84 7.33
CA LEU A 393 17.31 21.96 5.87
C LEU A 393 16.61 23.15 5.20
N ASP A 394 15.61 23.75 5.85
CA ASP A 394 14.84 24.86 5.31
C ASP A 394 14.43 25.81 6.44
N ASP A 395 14.78 27.10 6.33
CA ASP A 395 14.44 28.08 7.36
C ASP A 395 12.90 28.27 7.46
N ALA A 396 12.17 28.01 6.36
CA ALA A 396 10.71 28.13 6.33
C ALA A 396 9.99 27.05 7.16
N THR A 397 10.65 25.92 7.46
CA THR A 397 10.10 24.85 8.30
C THR A 397 10.00 25.28 9.77
N PHE A 398 10.93 26.13 10.22
CA PHE A 398 11.08 26.37 11.64
C PHE A 398 10.30 27.59 12.15
N GLU A 399 9.78 28.47 11.30
CA GLU A 399 8.90 29.59 11.68
C GLU A 399 9.39 30.44 12.89
N GLY A 400 10.71 30.59 13.03
CA GLY A 400 11.36 31.31 14.15
C GLY A 400 11.77 30.42 15.34
N VAL A 401 11.39 29.14 15.35
CA VAL A 401 12.06 28.11 16.14
C VAL A 401 13.48 27.94 15.60
N TYR A 402 14.45 27.73 16.48
CA TYR A 402 15.87 27.63 16.11
C TYR A 402 16.47 28.89 15.45
N ASP A 403 15.93 30.08 15.71
CA ASP A 403 16.44 31.34 15.16
C ASP A 403 17.95 31.53 15.45
N THR A 404 18.73 31.64 14.37
CA THR A 404 20.19 31.84 14.39
C THR A 404 20.61 33.28 14.10
N SER A 405 19.67 34.20 13.88
CA SER A 405 19.94 35.59 13.45
C SER A 405 20.84 36.38 14.40
N GLY A 406 20.86 36.00 15.68
CA GLY A 406 21.73 36.60 16.71
C GLY A 406 23.12 35.98 16.84
N ALA A 407 23.44 34.90 16.12
CA ALA A 407 24.69 34.16 16.26
C ALA A 407 25.66 34.44 15.09
N PRO A 408 26.92 34.82 15.36
CA PRO A 408 27.90 35.06 14.31
C PRO A 408 28.35 33.75 13.65
N ASP A 409 28.54 33.76 12.33
CA ASP A 409 29.12 32.65 11.55
C ASP A 409 28.36 31.30 11.64
N VAL A 410 27.04 31.37 11.81
CA VAL A 410 26.16 30.20 11.76
C VAL A 410 25.63 30.03 10.33
N MET A 411 25.68 28.81 9.82
CA MET A 411 25.05 28.42 8.57
C MET A 411 23.54 28.29 8.78
N SER A 412 22.73 29.00 7.98
CA SER A 412 21.26 28.90 8.07
C SER A 412 20.78 27.51 7.65
N ALA A 413 19.55 27.15 8.01
CA ALA A 413 19.00 25.86 7.59
C ALA A 413 18.90 25.80 6.06
N SER A 414 18.50 26.88 5.38
CA SER A 414 18.43 26.93 3.92
C SER A 414 19.81 26.83 3.23
N GLU A 415 20.84 27.45 3.81
CA GLU A 415 22.21 27.30 3.33
C GLU A 415 22.65 25.84 3.43
N TYR A 416 22.40 25.19 4.58
CA TYR A 416 22.71 23.78 4.77
C TYR A 416 21.90 22.89 3.83
N GLY A 417 20.61 23.17 3.61
CA GLY A 417 19.77 22.47 2.66
C GLY A 417 20.32 22.50 1.23
N ALA A 418 20.89 23.64 0.80
CA ALA A 418 21.55 23.71 -0.51
C ALA A 418 22.81 22.84 -0.58
N PHE A 419 23.63 22.86 0.47
CA PHE A 419 24.80 21.96 0.60
C PHE A 419 24.38 20.49 0.58
N PHE A 420 23.35 20.14 1.34
CA PHE A 420 22.81 18.79 1.41
C PHE A 420 22.30 18.30 0.05
N VAL A 421 21.53 19.11 -0.68
CA VAL A 421 21.02 18.75 -2.01
C VAL A 421 22.16 18.45 -2.99
N ASP A 422 23.24 19.23 -2.98
CA ASP A 422 24.39 18.96 -3.85
C ASP A 422 25.11 17.65 -3.46
N LYS A 423 25.32 17.40 -2.16
CA LYS A 423 25.88 16.15 -1.66
C LYS A 423 25.02 14.94 -2.00
N ALA A 424 23.71 15.03 -1.79
CA ALA A 424 22.77 13.97 -2.10
C ALA A 424 22.70 13.69 -3.61
N ALA A 425 22.62 14.73 -4.44
CA ALA A 425 22.62 14.59 -5.90
C ALA A 425 23.93 13.98 -6.41
N GLY A 426 25.07 14.37 -5.84
CA GLY A 426 26.37 13.78 -6.13
C GLY A 426 26.43 12.29 -5.80
N ALA A 427 26.01 11.92 -4.59
CA ALA A 427 25.97 10.51 -4.17
C ALA A 427 25.05 9.66 -5.04
N VAL A 428 23.85 10.16 -5.38
CA VAL A 428 22.95 9.45 -6.30
C VAL A 428 23.57 9.31 -7.70
N ALA A 429 24.22 10.36 -8.22
CA ALA A 429 24.88 10.29 -9.52
C ALA A 429 26.06 9.30 -9.54
N GLU A 430 26.85 9.25 -8.46
CA GLU A 430 27.93 8.27 -8.30
C GLU A 430 27.39 6.85 -8.20
N ALA A 431 26.41 6.60 -7.33
CA ALA A 431 25.75 5.31 -7.22
C ALA A 431 25.08 4.93 -8.55
N TRP A 432 24.54 5.91 -9.29
CA TRP A 432 23.92 5.67 -10.58
C TRP A 432 24.96 5.21 -11.61
N ALA A 433 26.09 5.91 -11.73
CA ALA A 433 27.17 5.53 -12.62
C ALA A 433 27.85 4.22 -12.22
N GLY A 434 27.89 3.91 -10.92
CA GLY A 434 28.53 2.73 -10.34
C GLY A 434 27.71 1.44 -10.38
N ARG A 435 26.51 1.44 -10.97
CA ARG A 435 25.67 0.23 -11.04
C ARG A 435 26.37 -0.91 -11.79
N ALA A 436 26.53 -2.04 -11.11
CA ALA A 436 27.12 -3.27 -11.66
C ALA A 436 26.21 -4.48 -11.41
N PRO A 437 26.34 -5.59 -12.17
CA PRO A 437 25.62 -6.82 -11.90
C PRO A 437 25.79 -7.24 -10.44
N ALA A 438 24.69 -7.57 -9.77
CA ALA A 438 24.69 -7.84 -8.34
C ALA A 438 23.68 -8.92 -7.96
N GLY A 439 23.94 -9.59 -6.85
CA GLY A 439 22.99 -10.46 -6.17
C GLY A 439 22.39 -9.76 -4.96
N MET A 440 21.19 -10.18 -4.57
CA MET A 440 20.51 -9.75 -3.36
C MET A 440 20.07 -10.97 -2.55
N SER A 441 20.16 -10.88 -1.24
CA SER A 441 19.53 -11.81 -0.30
C SER A 441 18.94 -11.04 0.87
N TRP A 442 17.95 -11.60 1.54
CA TRP A 442 17.36 -10.99 2.74
C TRP A 442 17.48 -11.94 3.94
N ALA A 443 17.40 -11.39 5.14
CA ALA A 443 17.25 -12.16 6.36
C ALA A 443 16.45 -11.37 7.42
N LEU A 444 15.97 -12.08 8.43
CA LEU A 444 15.34 -11.49 9.62
C LEU A 444 16.20 -11.83 10.84
N GLY A 445 16.92 -10.84 11.35
CA GLY A 445 17.63 -10.92 12.63
C GLY A 445 16.78 -10.42 13.79
N HIS A 446 17.35 -10.39 14.99
CA HIS A 446 16.71 -9.80 16.16
C HIS A 446 17.70 -8.99 17.00
N ALA A 447 17.39 -7.73 17.28
CA ALA A 447 18.18 -6.85 18.14
C ALA A 447 17.28 -6.04 19.07
N VAL A 448 17.46 -6.20 20.38
CA VAL A 448 16.73 -5.41 21.38
C VAL A 448 17.38 -4.02 21.49
N VAL A 449 16.79 -3.05 20.81
CA VAL A 449 17.27 -1.65 20.78
C VAL A 449 16.23 -0.71 21.40
N GLY A 450 15.07 -0.59 20.78
CA GLY A 450 14.01 0.31 21.22
C GLY A 450 13.02 -0.35 22.19
N ILE A 451 12.45 0.45 23.07
CA ILE A 451 11.26 0.11 23.86
C ILE A 451 10.21 1.19 23.71
N ASN A 452 8.95 0.85 23.95
CA ASN A 452 7.88 1.84 23.92
C ASN A 452 8.14 2.94 24.98
N ARG A 453 8.13 4.21 24.54
CA ARG A 453 8.42 5.37 25.38
C ARG A 453 7.19 5.94 26.08
N ARG A 454 6.00 5.38 25.84
CA ARG A 454 4.73 5.86 26.39
C ARG A 454 4.34 5.03 27.61
N VAL A 455 4.43 5.63 28.79
CA VAL A 455 4.22 4.98 30.10
C VAL A 455 2.80 5.23 30.59
N GLN A 456 2.06 4.14 30.86
CA GLN A 456 0.67 4.16 31.34
C GLN A 456 0.59 4.05 32.86
N TYR A 457 -0.41 4.72 33.43
CA TYR A 457 -0.76 4.65 34.85
C TYR A 457 -2.16 4.05 35.07
N PHE A 458 -2.48 3.62 36.30
CA PHE A 458 -3.77 3.00 36.61
C PHE A 458 -4.98 3.94 36.50
N ASP A 459 -4.76 5.26 36.47
CA ASP A 459 -5.80 6.26 36.24
C ASP A 459 -6.19 6.40 34.75
N GLY A 460 -5.49 5.71 33.85
CA GLY A 460 -5.71 5.75 32.40
C GLY A 460 -4.86 6.79 31.67
N SER A 461 -4.09 7.61 32.38
CA SER A 461 -3.18 8.56 31.74
C SER A 461 -1.92 7.89 31.17
N THR A 462 -1.42 8.44 30.08
CA THR A 462 -0.15 8.06 29.46
C THR A 462 0.79 9.27 29.40
N VAL A 463 2.07 9.07 29.72
CA VAL A 463 3.11 10.10 29.63
C VAL A 463 4.32 9.58 28.87
N MET A 464 4.77 10.34 27.88
CA MET A 464 6.03 10.06 27.18
C MET A 464 7.21 10.20 28.15
N TYR A 465 8.04 9.17 28.24
CA TYR A 465 9.12 9.05 29.22
C TYR A 465 8.66 9.17 30.69
N GLY A 466 7.44 8.71 30.99
CA GLY A 466 6.88 8.75 32.34
C GLY A 466 7.71 8.01 33.40
N ASP A 467 7.48 8.38 34.66
CA ASP A 467 8.18 7.80 35.81
C ASP A 467 7.66 6.40 36.16
N THR A 468 8.44 5.38 35.82
CA THR A 468 8.15 3.97 36.07
C THR A 468 8.34 3.56 37.54
N SER A 469 8.81 4.46 38.42
CA SER A 469 8.93 4.20 39.86
C SER A 469 7.66 4.53 40.65
N ARG A 470 6.69 5.21 40.03
CA ARG A 470 5.44 5.56 40.67
C ARG A 470 4.66 4.31 41.09
N PRO A 471 3.99 4.31 42.27
CA PRO A 471 3.18 3.17 42.72
C PRO A 471 2.01 2.82 41.79
N ASP A 472 1.57 3.77 40.97
CA ASP A 472 0.48 3.60 40.02
C ASP A 472 0.94 3.36 38.57
N PHE A 473 2.24 3.13 38.35
CA PHE A 473 2.74 2.62 37.06
C PHE A 473 2.04 1.29 36.73
N LYS A 474 1.43 1.25 35.54
CA LYS A 474 0.66 0.10 35.07
C LYS A 474 1.46 -0.73 34.07
N SER A 475 1.88 -0.10 32.97
CA SER A 475 2.51 -0.76 31.81
C SER A 475 3.09 0.28 30.84
N PHE A 476 3.70 -0.19 29.75
CA PHE A 476 3.88 0.62 28.55
C PHE A 476 2.64 0.52 27.67
N GLU A 477 2.34 1.57 26.90
CA GLU A 477 1.12 1.66 26.08
C GLU A 477 1.10 0.64 24.94
N GLY A 478 2.22 0.50 24.22
CA GLY A 478 2.37 -0.42 23.11
C GLY A 478 3.48 -1.46 23.31
N SER A 479 3.60 -2.37 22.34
CA SER A 479 4.68 -3.33 22.28
C SER A 479 6.01 -2.69 21.85
N ALA A 480 7.07 -3.48 21.88
CA ALA A 480 8.31 -3.23 21.14
C ALA A 480 8.50 -4.37 20.13
N ASP A 481 9.20 -4.09 19.03
CA ASP A 481 9.54 -5.10 18.03
C ASP A 481 11.08 -5.25 17.97
N PRO A 482 11.64 -6.39 18.41
CA PRO A 482 13.06 -6.65 18.31
C PRO A 482 13.47 -7.13 16.92
N GLY A 483 12.54 -7.31 15.97
CA GLY A 483 12.82 -7.74 14.61
C GLY A 483 13.79 -6.78 13.91
N LEU A 484 14.73 -7.36 13.17
CA LEU A 484 15.73 -6.63 12.39
C LEU A 484 15.69 -7.13 10.93
N PRO A 485 14.77 -6.61 10.09
CA PRO A 485 14.79 -6.87 8.67
C PRO A 485 16.10 -6.39 8.02
N LEU A 486 16.73 -7.26 7.24
CA LEU A 486 18.03 -7.04 6.62
C LEU A 486 18.00 -7.37 5.13
N LEU A 487 18.58 -6.50 4.30
CA LEU A 487 18.90 -6.80 2.90
C LEU A 487 20.41 -6.76 2.69
N PHE A 488 20.95 -7.73 1.99
CA PHE A 488 22.36 -7.87 1.67
C PHE A 488 22.53 -7.85 0.16
N PHE A 489 23.58 -7.17 -0.30
CA PHE A 489 23.91 -7.06 -1.70
C PHE A 489 25.31 -7.57 -1.97
N TRP A 490 25.48 -8.29 -3.07
CA TRP A 490 26.66 -9.11 -3.35
C TRP A 490 27.16 -8.89 -4.76
N THR A 491 28.46 -8.98 -4.98
CA THR A 491 28.99 -9.15 -6.34
C THR A 491 28.66 -10.55 -6.88
N PRO A 492 28.83 -10.80 -8.19
CA PRO A 492 28.72 -12.15 -8.76
C PRO A 492 29.66 -13.17 -8.10
N GLU A 493 30.77 -12.71 -7.54
CA GLU A 493 31.78 -13.51 -6.81
C GLU A 493 31.41 -13.73 -5.33
N LYS A 494 30.21 -13.31 -4.90
CA LYS A 494 29.71 -13.41 -3.51
C LYS A 494 30.47 -12.55 -2.50
N THR A 495 31.10 -11.46 -2.93
CA THR A 495 31.63 -10.45 -2.02
C THR A 495 30.51 -9.51 -1.58
N LEU A 496 30.34 -9.31 -0.28
CA LEU A 496 29.34 -8.38 0.26
C LEU A 496 29.71 -6.94 -0.11
N THR A 497 28.78 -6.21 -0.73
CA THR A 497 28.95 -4.79 -1.09
C THR A 497 28.25 -3.87 -0.11
N GLY A 498 27.11 -4.27 0.45
CA GLY A 498 26.38 -3.43 1.39
C GLY A 498 25.23 -4.14 2.07
N VAL A 499 24.79 -3.56 3.18
CA VAL A 499 23.65 -4.02 3.98
C VAL A 499 22.66 -2.88 4.22
N VAL A 500 21.38 -3.15 4.05
CA VAL A 500 20.28 -2.32 4.53
C VAL A 500 19.85 -2.85 5.89
N VAL A 501 19.86 -1.99 6.91
CA VAL A 501 19.49 -2.33 8.29
C VAL A 501 18.26 -1.52 8.67
N ASN A 502 17.14 -2.21 8.87
CA ASN A 502 15.86 -1.60 9.25
C ASN A 502 15.51 -1.95 10.69
N LEU A 503 15.26 -0.95 11.53
CA LEU A 503 14.91 -1.16 12.94
C LEU A 503 13.92 -0.10 13.45
N PRO A 504 12.92 -0.47 14.27
CA PRO A 504 11.92 0.45 14.81
C PRO A 504 12.46 1.19 16.04
N CYS A 505 13.40 2.11 15.84
CA CYS A 505 13.92 2.96 16.90
C CYS A 505 14.62 4.19 16.29
N PRO A 506 14.25 5.40 16.72
CA PRO A 506 14.95 6.60 16.29
C PRO A 506 16.35 6.69 16.91
N SER A 507 17.24 7.43 16.25
CA SER A 507 18.63 7.59 16.68
C SER A 507 18.80 8.67 17.76
N GLN A 508 18.19 8.39 18.92
CA GLN A 508 18.07 9.30 20.07
C GLN A 508 18.72 8.73 21.34
N GLU A 509 19.77 7.90 21.27
CA GLU A 509 20.41 7.44 22.53
C GLU A 509 21.17 8.59 23.20
N THR A 510 21.86 9.40 22.39
CA THR A 510 22.33 10.73 22.74
C THR A 510 21.44 11.74 22.04
N GLU A 511 20.92 12.68 22.82
CA GLU A 511 20.15 13.82 22.35
C GLU A 511 20.46 15.04 23.22
N SER A 512 20.09 16.23 22.76
CA SER A 512 20.36 17.50 23.47
C SER A 512 21.85 17.86 23.58
N LEU A 513 22.71 17.30 22.72
CA LEU A 513 24.14 17.67 22.69
C LEU A 513 24.34 19.11 22.18
N MET A 514 25.52 19.67 22.41
CA MET A 514 25.97 20.88 21.69
C MET A 514 26.83 20.51 20.47
N GLN A 515 26.94 19.22 20.14
CA GLN A 515 27.77 18.72 19.04
C GLN A 515 26.90 17.94 18.05
N LEU A 516 27.30 17.95 16.78
CA LEU A 516 26.68 17.14 15.74
C LEU A 516 26.96 15.65 15.98
N SER A 517 25.95 14.80 15.80
CA SER A 517 26.11 13.36 15.94
C SER A 517 25.10 12.58 15.09
N ALA A 518 25.58 11.49 14.48
CA ALA A 518 24.78 10.44 13.89
C ALA A 518 24.34 9.38 14.92
N ASP A 519 24.57 9.64 16.22
CA ASP A 519 24.13 8.83 17.34
C ASP A 519 24.61 7.36 17.23
N PHE A 520 23.84 6.36 17.66
CA PHE A 520 24.27 4.96 17.60
C PHE A 520 24.50 4.45 16.18
N TRP A 521 24.02 5.14 15.13
CA TRP A 521 24.28 4.74 13.75
C TRP A 521 25.73 4.96 13.35
N HIS A 522 26.42 5.98 13.88
CA HIS A 522 27.86 6.09 13.70
C HIS A 522 28.59 4.84 14.20
N GLU A 523 28.35 4.48 15.47
CA GLU A 523 28.95 3.31 16.12
C GLU A 523 28.56 2.01 15.42
N THR A 524 27.32 1.91 14.91
CA THR A 524 26.84 0.75 14.16
C THR A 524 27.60 0.58 12.84
N ARG A 525 27.81 1.68 12.10
CA ARG A 525 28.62 1.64 10.86
C ARG A 525 30.06 1.24 11.15
N GLN A 526 30.67 1.80 12.20
CA GLN A 526 32.03 1.43 12.61
C GLN A 526 32.13 -0.05 12.99
N GLU A 527 31.19 -0.55 13.78
CA GLU A 527 31.21 -1.94 14.24
C GLU A 527 30.95 -2.94 13.10
N LEU A 528 30.03 -2.63 12.18
CA LEU A 528 29.78 -3.47 11.00
C LEU A 528 31.00 -3.48 10.07
N LYS A 529 31.61 -2.32 9.78
CA LYS A 529 32.83 -2.27 8.95
C LYS A 529 33.98 -3.04 9.57
N ARG A 530 34.16 -2.93 10.90
CA ARG A 530 35.16 -3.70 11.65
C ARG A 530 34.98 -5.23 11.49
N ARG A 531 33.74 -5.70 11.31
CA ARG A 531 33.42 -7.14 11.20
C ARG A 531 33.37 -7.64 9.75
N LEU A 532 32.82 -6.83 8.85
CA LEU A 532 32.48 -7.21 7.48
C LEU A 532 33.44 -6.65 6.42
N GLY A 533 34.24 -5.65 6.75
CA GLY A 533 35.16 -4.95 5.85
C GLY A 533 34.83 -3.47 5.68
N ASP A 534 35.85 -2.63 5.47
CA ASP A 534 35.71 -1.16 5.40
C ASP A 534 34.93 -0.67 4.17
N ASP A 535 34.92 -1.48 3.12
CA ASP A 535 34.26 -1.20 1.84
C ASP A 535 32.75 -1.48 1.86
N VAL A 536 32.22 -2.10 2.93
CA VAL A 536 30.80 -2.42 3.06
C VAL A 536 29.99 -1.15 3.33
N PHE A 537 29.00 -0.89 2.48
CA PHE A 537 28.02 0.18 2.69
C PHE A 537 26.96 -0.22 3.71
N VAL A 538 26.50 0.73 4.52
CA VAL A 538 25.45 0.51 5.53
C VAL A 538 24.36 1.56 5.35
N LEU A 539 23.19 1.13 4.87
CA LEU A 539 22.02 1.98 4.74
C LEU A 539 21.11 1.76 5.94
N ALA A 540 21.11 2.74 6.85
CA ALA A 540 20.34 2.73 8.08
C ALA A 540 18.88 3.16 7.84
N GLN A 541 17.90 2.42 8.32
CA GLN A 541 16.49 2.80 8.20
C GLN A 541 15.83 2.79 9.56
N CYS A 542 15.24 3.92 9.93
CA CYS A 542 14.30 3.98 11.04
C CYS A 542 12.95 3.47 10.54
N ALA A 543 12.50 2.34 11.08
CA ALA A 543 11.15 1.84 10.86
C ALA A 543 10.13 2.66 11.68
N ALA A 544 8.85 2.27 11.64
CA ALA A 544 7.82 2.94 12.45
C ALA A 544 8.15 2.89 13.94
N ALA A 545 8.43 4.05 14.53
CA ALA A 545 9.01 4.20 15.84
C ALA A 545 8.54 5.48 16.57
N GLY A 546 7.42 6.09 16.15
CA GLY A 546 6.90 7.32 16.75
C GLY A 546 6.61 7.21 18.26
N ASP A 547 6.37 5.99 18.75
CA ASP A 547 6.16 5.65 20.16
C ASP A 547 7.29 4.80 20.75
N ILE A 548 8.43 4.66 20.06
CA ILE A 548 9.59 3.87 20.50
C ILE A 548 10.80 4.78 20.76
N SER A 549 11.69 4.37 21.66
CA SER A 549 12.94 5.08 21.96
C SER A 549 14.03 4.11 22.43
N PRO A 550 15.32 4.44 22.22
CA PRO A 550 16.42 3.68 22.80
C PRO A 550 16.57 3.93 24.31
N HIS A 551 15.91 4.96 24.85
CA HIS A 551 16.05 5.33 26.25
C HIS A 551 15.48 4.28 27.21
N ARG A 552 16.33 3.90 28.16
CA ARG A 552 16.01 2.95 29.22
C ARG A 552 15.13 3.63 30.28
N THR A 553 13.88 3.24 30.39
CA THR A 553 12.94 3.77 31.40
C THR A 553 12.86 2.92 32.67
N PHE A 554 13.39 1.69 32.65
CA PHE A 554 13.47 0.76 33.78
C PHE A 554 14.81 0.00 33.79
N ARG A 555 15.16 -0.65 34.90
CA ARG A 555 16.45 -1.38 35.10
C ARG A 555 17.73 -0.55 34.86
N LYS A 556 17.63 0.78 34.85
CA LYS A 556 18.72 1.73 34.56
C LYS A 556 20.04 1.37 35.26
N ALA A 557 20.01 1.12 36.57
CA ALA A 557 21.20 0.80 37.35
C ALA A 557 21.89 -0.52 36.94
N ALA A 558 21.12 -1.53 36.53
CA ALA A 558 21.67 -2.81 36.09
C ALA A 558 22.33 -2.68 34.71
N GLU A 559 21.67 -1.96 33.79
CA GLU A 559 22.19 -1.66 32.45
C GLU A 559 23.48 -0.85 32.53
N GLU A 560 23.50 0.21 33.35
CA GLU A 560 24.70 1.02 33.58
C GLU A 560 25.86 0.19 34.14
N ALA A 561 25.59 -0.67 35.13
CA ALA A 561 26.60 -1.57 35.66
C ALA A 561 27.15 -2.55 34.60
N MET A 562 26.32 -2.98 33.63
CA MET A 562 26.78 -3.84 32.53
C MET A 562 27.64 -3.07 31.52
N LEU A 563 27.27 -1.84 31.17
CA LEU A 563 28.06 -0.97 30.30
C LEU A 563 29.46 -0.74 30.88
N GLN A 564 29.52 -0.40 32.17
CA GLN A 564 30.79 -0.21 32.90
C GLN A 564 31.65 -1.48 32.91
N ARG A 565 31.06 -2.66 33.14
CA ARG A 565 31.78 -3.94 33.09
C ARG A 565 32.30 -4.28 31.69
N LYS A 566 31.55 -3.90 30.64
CA LYS A 566 31.93 -4.11 29.25
C LYS A 566 32.91 -3.06 28.73
N GLY A 567 33.06 -1.93 29.43
CA GLY A 567 33.89 -0.80 29.01
C GLY A 567 33.40 -0.13 27.73
N VAL A 568 32.08 -0.01 27.55
CA VAL A 568 31.47 0.59 26.35
C VAL A 568 30.39 1.59 26.68
N THR A 569 30.14 2.51 25.74
CA THR A 569 28.98 3.42 25.80
C THR A 569 27.69 2.69 25.45
N CYS A 570 26.54 3.30 25.72
CA CYS A 570 25.26 2.73 25.30
C CYS A 570 25.12 2.68 23.77
N ARG A 571 25.58 3.73 23.06
CA ARG A 571 25.64 3.76 21.59
C ARG A 571 26.43 2.57 21.03
N GLN A 572 27.58 2.26 21.62
CA GLN A 572 28.39 1.08 21.26
C GLN A 572 27.73 -0.25 21.61
N GLU A 573 27.01 -0.33 22.72
CA GLU A 573 26.23 -1.51 23.08
C GLU A 573 25.09 -1.75 22.08
N ILE A 574 24.36 -0.71 21.67
CA ILE A 574 23.33 -0.79 20.62
C ILE A 574 23.97 -1.26 19.30
N ALA A 575 25.07 -0.64 18.89
CA ALA A 575 25.83 -1.04 17.70
C ALA A 575 26.24 -2.51 17.72
N ARG A 576 26.73 -3.01 18.86
CA ARG A 576 27.09 -4.42 19.03
C ARG A 576 25.88 -5.35 18.94
N ARG A 577 24.71 -4.97 19.47
CA ARG A 577 23.48 -5.78 19.36
C ARG A 577 23.05 -5.92 17.90
N ILE A 578 23.06 -4.82 17.15
CA ILE A 578 22.76 -4.82 15.72
C ILE A 578 23.78 -5.68 14.96
N ALA A 579 25.07 -5.45 15.16
CA ALA A 579 26.13 -6.21 14.48
C ALA A 579 26.10 -7.71 14.82
N ASN A 580 25.78 -8.09 16.05
CA ASN A 580 25.60 -9.50 16.42
C ASN A 580 24.43 -10.15 15.65
N ALA A 581 23.31 -9.44 15.50
CA ALA A 581 22.17 -9.94 14.73
C ALA A 581 22.48 -10.07 13.23
N VAL A 582 23.29 -9.15 12.68
CA VAL A 582 23.79 -9.25 11.30
C VAL A 582 24.70 -10.47 11.13
N ASP A 583 25.69 -10.66 12.00
CA ASP A 583 26.61 -11.81 11.95
C ASP A 583 25.87 -13.14 12.08
N GLU A 584 24.85 -13.21 12.93
CA GLU A 584 24.05 -14.42 13.15
C GLU A 584 23.37 -14.91 11.87
N VAL A 585 22.81 -13.99 11.09
CA VAL A 585 22.03 -14.33 9.89
C VAL A 585 22.86 -14.34 8.60
N LEU A 586 24.05 -13.74 8.60
CA LEU A 586 24.88 -13.56 7.40
C LEU A 586 25.15 -14.87 6.63
N PRO A 587 25.48 -16.01 7.27
CA PRO A 587 25.69 -17.26 6.53
C PRO A 587 24.44 -17.74 5.79
N GLY A 588 23.25 -17.50 6.36
CA GLY A 588 21.97 -17.81 5.72
C GLY A 588 21.67 -16.89 4.54
N ALA A 589 21.98 -15.60 4.68
CA ALA A 589 21.85 -14.63 3.59
C ALA A 589 22.76 -14.99 2.41
N GLU A 590 24.05 -15.26 2.65
CA GLU A 590 25.02 -15.64 1.61
C GLU A 590 24.66 -16.94 0.87
N ALA A 591 23.99 -17.87 1.56
CA ALA A 591 23.53 -19.13 0.96
C ALA A 591 22.36 -18.95 -0.02
N ASN A 592 21.61 -17.84 0.06
CA ASN A 592 20.34 -17.62 -0.66
C ASN A 592 20.39 -16.35 -1.53
N ILE A 593 21.51 -16.13 -2.23
CA ILE A 593 21.69 -14.99 -3.12
C ILE A 593 20.92 -15.21 -4.43
N THR A 594 20.11 -14.22 -4.79
CA THR A 594 19.35 -14.17 -6.05
C THR A 594 19.88 -13.04 -6.94
N TYR A 595 20.19 -13.35 -8.20
CA TYR A 595 20.80 -12.42 -9.16
C TYR A 595 19.83 -11.85 -10.20
N ALA A 596 18.62 -12.39 -10.28
CA ALA A 596 17.53 -11.89 -11.09
C ALA A 596 16.26 -11.92 -10.24
N LEU A 597 15.50 -10.83 -10.21
CA LEU A 597 14.33 -10.71 -9.33
C LEU A 597 13.29 -9.76 -9.91
N PRO A 598 12.02 -9.83 -9.46
CA PRO A 598 11.04 -8.81 -9.78
C PRO A 598 11.33 -7.56 -8.95
N LEU A 599 11.59 -6.44 -9.63
CA LEU A 599 11.67 -5.12 -9.02
C LEU A 599 10.49 -4.28 -9.51
N ARG A 600 9.64 -3.86 -8.57
CA ARG A 600 8.49 -3.00 -8.84
C ARG A 600 8.47 -1.89 -7.82
N HIS A 601 8.20 -0.67 -8.27
CA HIS A 601 8.09 0.52 -7.45
C HIS A 601 6.79 1.22 -7.80
N VAL A 602 5.91 1.37 -6.83
CA VAL A 602 4.66 2.12 -6.98
C VAL A 602 4.62 3.22 -5.96
N ILE A 603 4.07 4.36 -6.38
CA ILE A 603 3.94 5.57 -5.60
C ILE A 603 2.45 5.82 -5.40
N LEU A 604 2.07 6.08 -4.16
CA LEU A 604 0.70 6.42 -3.77
C LEU A 604 0.68 7.87 -3.31
N ASP A 605 -0.27 8.63 -3.81
CA ASP A 605 -0.59 9.98 -3.34
C ASP A 605 -1.96 9.88 -2.66
N LEU A 606 -2.01 10.06 -1.33
CA LEU A 606 -3.25 9.93 -0.56
C LEU A 606 -3.60 11.24 0.15
N ASP A 607 -4.84 11.69 -0.02
CA ASP A 607 -5.44 12.69 0.85
C ASP A 607 -5.83 12.04 2.18
N LEU A 608 -5.37 12.62 3.29
CA LEU A 608 -5.60 12.08 4.63
C LEU A 608 -6.48 13.01 5.47
N PRO A 609 -7.33 12.46 6.34
CA PRO A 609 -8.15 13.28 7.24
C PRO A 609 -7.28 13.97 8.30
N GLU A 610 -7.36 15.30 8.33
CA GLU A 610 -6.72 16.13 9.34
C GLU A 610 -7.59 16.28 10.60
N LYS A 611 -6.93 16.53 11.73
CA LYS A 611 -7.56 16.85 13.02
C LYS A 611 -8.16 18.25 12.98
N GLU A 612 -9.38 18.41 13.51
CA GLU A 612 -10.07 19.70 13.61
C GLU A 612 -10.39 20.08 15.08
N PRO A 613 -9.86 21.20 15.61
CA PRO A 613 -8.87 22.09 14.98
C PRO A 613 -7.48 21.42 14.87
N PRO A 614 -6.64 21.84 13.91
CA PRO A 614 -5.28 21.31 13.75
C PRO A 614 -4.42 21.49 15.01
N SER A 615 -3.56 20.50 15.28
CA SER A 615 -2.64 20.51 16.43
C SER A 615 -1.26 19.97 16.03
N PRO A 616 -0.55 20.65 15.11
CA PRO A 616 0.73 20.17 14.59
C PRO A 616 1.83 20.16 15.68
N PRO A 617 2.97 19.50 15.42
CA PRO A 617 4.17 19.69 16.23
C PRO A 617 4.66 21.15 16.21
N PHE A 618 5.68 21.45 17.00
CA PHE A 618 6.21 22.81 17.18
C PHE A 618 6.99 23.36 15.97
N VAL A 619 7.12 22.58 14.89
CA VAL A 619 7.66 23.00 13.59
C VAL A 619 6.59 22.79 12.53
N LYS A 620 6.70 23.53 11.43
CA LYS A 620 5.81 23.37 10.28
C LYS A 620 5.95 21.97 9.69
N THR A 621 4.83 21.36 9.32
CA THR A 621 4.78 20.05 8.68
C THR A 621 4.44 20.14 7.19
N ASP A 622 4.81 19.12 6.44
CA ASP A 622 4.40 18.93 5.06
C ASP A 622 2.89 18.67 4.93
N SER A 623 2.32 19.09 3.79
CA SER A 623 0.92 18.83 3.43
C SER A 623 0.64 17.32 3.35
N VAL A 624 -0.54 16.92 3.80
CA VAL A 624 -1.07 15.56 3.63
C VAL A 624 -2.14 15.48 2.53
N HIS A 625 -2.17 16.52 1.69
CA HIS A 625 -3.09 16.68 0.56
C HIS A 625 -2.33 16.95 -0.75
N PRO A 626 -1.74 15.91 -1.38
CA PRO A 626 -1.64 14.53 -0.90
C PRO A 626 -0.34 14.25 -0.12
N ALA A 627 -0.36 13.25 0.75
CA ALA A 627 0.84 12.62 1.29
C ALA A 627 1.37 11.54 0.31
N GLU A 628 2.68 11.55 0.04
CA GLU A 628 3.35 10.58 -0.85
C GLU A 628 3.86 9.36 -0.06
N PHE A 629 3.54 8.16 -0.54
CA PHE A 629 4.01 6.89 -0.01
C PHE A 629 4.64 6.06 -1.13
N HIS A 630 5.66 5.27 -0.80
CA HIS A 630 6.26 4.34 -1.74
C HIS A 630 6.02 2.91 -1.29
N ALA A 631 5.77 2.05 -2.27
CA ALA A 631 5.60 0.62 -2.11
C ALA A 631 6.47 -0.11 -3.13
N LEU A 632 7.43 -0.88 -2.65
CA LEU A 632 8.39 -1.59 -3.48
C LEU A 632 8.23 -3.10 -3.27
N ARG A 633 8.37 -3.86 -4.36
CA ARG A 633 8.66 -5.30 -4.35
C ARG A 633 10.08 -5.50 -4.83
N ILE A 634 10.86 -6.27 -4.09
CA ILE A 634 12.26 -6.60 -4.42
C ILE A 634 12.43 -8.11 -4.23
N GLY A 635 12.12 -8.92 -5.24
CA GLY A 635 12.04 -10.37 -5.04
C GLY A 635 10.79 -10.74 -4.25
N ASP A 636 11.00 -11.44 -3.14
CA ASP A 636 9.96 -11.92 -2.24
C ASP A 636 9.66 -11.00 -1.05
N ILE A 637 10.36 -9.86 -0.96
CA ILE A 637 10.19 -8.87 0.10
C ILE A 637 9.49 -7.61 -0.41
N ALA A 638 8.87 -6.92 0.53
CA ALA A 638 8.23 -5.62 0.31
C ALA A 638 8.91 -4.52 1.13
N MET A 639 8.84 -3.28 0.65
CA MET A 639 9.19 -2.08 1.43
C MET A 639 8.09 -1.03 1.27
N ALA A 640 7.65 -0.45 2.39
CA ALA A 640 6.70 0.65 2.43
C ALA A 640 7.27 1.84 3.21
N THR A 641 6.97 3.06 2.75
CA THR A 641 7.55 4.29 3.32
C THR A 641 6.47 5.26 3.75
N PHE A 642 6.72 6.03 4.82
CA PHE A 642 5.75 6.95 5.42
C PHE A 642 6.40 8.29 5.80
N PRO A 643 5.76 9.45 5.54
CA PRO A 643 6.30 10.76 5.91
C PRO A 643 6.01 11.14 7.37
N PHE A 644 5.78 10.17 8.27
CA PHE A 644 5.36 10.41 9.65
C PHE A 644 6.37 9.86 10.65
N GLU A 645 6.35 10.36 11.89
CA GLU A 645 6.72 9.56 13.07
C GLU A 645 5.57 8.58 13.36
N TYR A 646 5.55 7.49 12.58
CA TYR A 646 4.45 6.53 12.53
C TYR A 646 4.53 5.57 13.72
N TYR A 647 3.41 5.33 14.41
CA TYR A 647 3.39 4.42 15.56
C TYR A 647 3.61 2.96 15.14
N LEU A 648 4.30 2.19 15.97
CA LEU A 648 4.71 0.82 15.65
C LEU A 648 3.52 -0.09 15.32
N ASP A 649 2.39 0.08 16.02
CA ASP A 649 1.18 -0.71 15.82
C ASP A 649 0.70 -0.73 14.35
N TYR A 650 0.69 0.43 13.67
CA TYR A 650 0.29 0.48 12.27
C TYR A 650 1.23 -0.32 11.35
N SER A 651 2.55 -0.23 11.60
CA SER A 651 3.55 -1.01 10.87
C SER A 651 3.36 -2.51 11.08
N LEU A 652 3.11 -2.95 12.31
CA LEU A 652 2.86 -4.36 12.61
C LEU A 652 1.62 -4.88 11.87
N ARG A 653 0.54 -4.08 11.78
CA ARG A 653 -0.65 -4.44 10.99
C ARG A 653 -0.33 -4.57 9.51
N ILE A 654 0.49 -3.69 8.94
CA ILE A 654 0.91 -3.77 7.54
C ILE A 654 1.73 -5.04 7.32
N GLN A 655 2.77 -5.26 8.12
CA GLN A 655 3.65 -6.42 8.02
C GLN A 655 2.89 -7.74 8.16
N ALA A 656 1.95 -7.84 9.09
CA ALA A 656 1.17 -9.06 9.31
C ALA A 656 0.15 -9.36 8.21
N ARG A 657 -0.29 -8.34 7.44
CA ARG A 657 -1.31 -8.47 6.38
C ARG A 657 -0.74 -8.51 4.97
N ALA A 658 0.54 -8.16 4.81
CA ALA A 658 1.24 -8.22 3.53
C ALA A 658 1.47 -9.69 3.10
N ARG A 659 1.38 -9.96 1.80
CA ARG A 659 1.69 -11.26 1.17
C ARG A 659 3.18 -11.52 1.05
N ALA A 660 3.99 -10.46 1.08
CA ALA A 660 5.45 -10.56 1.04
C ALA A 660 5.97 -11.36 2.23
N ILE A 661 7.04 -12.12 2.02
CA ILE A 661 7.62 -12.95 3.08
C ILE A 661 8.20 -12.09 4.21
N LEU A 662 8.76 -10.92 3.85
CA LEU A 662 9.29 -9.93 4.77
C LEU A 662 8.90 -8.54 4.28
N THR A 663 8.41 -7.69 5.18
CA THR A 663 7.97 -6.33 4.85
C THR A 663 8.73 -5.30 5.69
N PHE A 664 9.47 -4.43 5.00
CA PHE A 664 10.17 -3.30 5.58
C PHE A 664 9.20 -2.13 5.68
N THR A 665 9.23 -1.43 6.81
CA THR A 665 8.57 -0.12 6.94
C THR A 665 9.64 0.93 7.22
N VAL A 666 9.50 2.10 6.62
CA VAL A 666 10.48 3.19 6.75
C VAL A 666 9.72 4.47 7.05
N GLN A 667 10.00 5.07 8.20
CA GLN A 667 9.36 6.31 8.62
C GLN A 667 10.18 7.52 8.17
N LEU A 668 9.59 8.72 8.29
CA LEU A 668 10.23 9.99 7.91
C LEU A 668 10.87 9.93 6.52
N ALA A 669 10.13 9.35 5.59
CA ALA A 669 10.56 9.15 4.22
C ALA A 669 9.80 10.09 3.29
N ASN A 670 10.54 10.85 2.47
CA ASN A 670 10.03 11.81 1.48
C ASN A 670 9.16 12.95 2.02
N GLY A 671 9.19 13.18 3.33
CA GLY A 671 8.51 14.27 3.99
C GLY A 671 8.49 14.11 5.50
N GLN A 672 7.93 15.11 6.17
CA GLN A 672 7.70 15.17 7.61
C GLN A 672 6.30 15.74 7.88
N SER A 673 5.40 14.90 8.38
CA SER A 673 4.01 15.24 8.68
C SER A 673 3.66 15.01 10.15
N GLY A 674 4.67 15.04 11.02
CA GLY A 674 4.54 14.90 12.47
C GLY A 674 4.27 13.47 12.95
N TYR A 675 3.81 13.37 14.21
CA TYR A 675 3.35 12.10 14.78
C TYR A 675 2.05 11.64 14.13
N LEU A 676 1.89 10.33 14.02
CA LEU A 676 0.60 9.71 13.70
C LEU A 676 0.24 8.68 14.78
N PRO A 677 -0.47 9.09 15.84
CA PRO A 677 -0.84 8.23 16.95
C PRO A 677 -2.02 7.30 16.61
N THR A 678 -2.19 6.25 17.42
CA THR A 678 -3.38 5.40 17.40
C THR A 678 -4.54 6.05 18.16
N ALA A 679 -5.77 5.58 17.93
CA ALA A 679 -6.94 6.02 18.69
C ALA A 679 -6.79 5.75 20.20
N GLU A 680 -6.14 4.63 20.56
CA GLU A 680 -5.84 4.30 21.97
C GLU A 680 -4.82 5.28 22.57
N ALA A 681 -3.77 5.63 21.82
CA ALA A 681 -2.77 6.59 22.27
C ALA A 681 -3.36 7.98 22.57
N ILE A 682 -4.31 8.43 21.74
CA ILE A 682 -5.02 9.71 21.95
C ILE A 682 -5.83 9.68 23.25
N GLN A 683 -6.45 8.55 23.61
CA GLN A 683 -7.19 8.43 24.87
C GLN A 683 -6.28 8.56 26.09
N GLY A 684 -5.05 8.04 26.00
CA GLY A 684 -4.04 8.17 27.04
C GLY A 684 -3.40 9.56 27.13
N GLY A 685 -3.42 10.34 26.05
CA GLY A 685 -2.85 11.69 25.98
C GLY A 685 -1.33 11.74 25.93
N GLY A 686 -0.73 12.88 26.28
CA GLY A 686 0.71 13.09 26.27
C GLY A 686 1.29 13.48 24.89
N TYR A 687 2.49 14.04 24.91
CA TYR A 687 3.09 14.80 23.79
C TYR A 687 2.89 14.20 22.39
N SER A 688 3.32 12.96 22.16
CA SER A 688 3.29 12.29 20.86
C SER A 688 1.89 11.84 20.41
N ALA A 689 0.86 12.02 21.25
CA ALA A 689 -0.53 11.71 20.96
C ALA A 689 -1.46 12.92 21.10
N GLU A 690 -0.91 14.10 21.41
CA GLU A 690 -1.64 15.37 21.47
C GLU A 690 -1.29 16.27 20.27
N ASN A 691 -0.01 16.25 19.84
CA ASN A 691 0.52 17.07 18.74
C ASN A 691 0.65 16.25 17.46
N TYR A 692 -0.46 16.12 16.73
CA TYR A 692 -0.55 15.39 15.47
C TYR A 692 -1.48 16.12 14.48
N LEU A 693 -1.18 15.96 13.19
CA LEU A 693 -1.98 16.53 12.10
C LEU A 693 -3.06 15.55 11.62
N VAL A 694 -2.67 14.30 11.34
CA VAL A 694 -3.56 13.28 10.74
C VAL A 694 -4.25 12.45 11.81
N THR A 695 -5.56 12.23 11.66
CA THR A 695 -6.34 11.46 12.63
C THR A 695 -6.06 9.95 12.56
N PRO A 696 -6.45 9.15 13.57
CA PRO A 696 -6.32 7.69 13.52
C PRO A 696 -7.04 7.04 12.34
N GLU A 697 -8.13 7.64 11.85
CA GLU A 697 -8.80 7.21 10.63
C GLU A 697 -7.86 7.29 9.43
N GLY A 698 -7.05 8.35 9.34
CA GLY A 698 -5.99 8.47 8.34
C GLY A 698 -4.88 7.43 8.53
N GLY A 699 -4.51 7.14 9.78
CA GLY A 699 -3.60 6.03 10.10
C GLY A 699 -4.09 4.68 9.59
N GLN A 700 -5.37 4.38 9.79
CA GLN A 700 -6.02 3.17 9.29
C GLN A 700 -6.13 3.16 7.75
N GLN A 701 -6.46 4.29 7.13
CA GLN A 701 -6.47 4.44 5.68
C GLN A 701 -5.10 4.11 5.07
N ILE A 702 -4.01 4.60 5.67
CA ILE A 702 -2.64 4.28 5.24
C ILE A 702 -2.38 2.77 5.32
N VAL A 703 -2.76 2.11 6.42
CA VAL A 703 -2.61 0.65 6.56
C VAL A 703 -3.33 -0.09 5.44
N ASP A 704 -4.60 0.23 5.21
CA ASP A 704 -5.42 -0.48 4.23
C ASP A 704 -4.94 -0.26 2.80
N GLU A 705 -4.61 0.98 2.43
CA GLU A 705 -4.07 1.33 1.11
C GLU A 705 -2.68 0.72 0.88
N THR A 706 -1.81 0.72 1.91
CA THR A 706 -0.48 0.10 1.82
C THR A 706 -0.58 -1.41 1.68
N VAL A 707 -1.41 -2.08 2.47
CA VAL A 707 -1.60 -3.54 2.37
C VAL A 707 -2.18 -3.93 1.02
N ALA A 708 -3.22 -3.24 0.56
CA ALA A 708 -3.81 -3.49 -0.76
C ALA A 708 -2.77 -3.33 -1.87
N THR A 709 -1.99 -2.26 -1.78
CA THR A 709 -0.91 -1.92 -2.69
C THR A 709 0.19 -2.98 -2.72
N LEU A 710 0.72 -3.36 -1.55
CA LEU A 710 1.77 -4.38 -1.44
C LEU A 710 1.27 -5.71 -1.96
N ASN A 711 0.07 -6.14 -1.55
CA ASN A 711 -0.48 -7.44 -1.97
C ASN A 711 -0.71 -7.52 -3.47
N ALA A 712 -1.08 -6.41 -4.12
CA ALA A 712 -1.24 -6.36 -5.56
C ALA A 712 0.08 -6.44 -6.34
N LEU A 713 1.23 -6.28 -5.69
CA LEU A 713 2.53 -6.55 -6.32
C LEU A 713 2.82 -8.05 -6.48
N TRP A 714 2.00 -8.94 -5.89
CA TRP A 714 2.04 -10.40 -6.04
C TRP A 714 0.71 -10.91 -6.63
N PRO A 715 0.66 -11.21 -7.94
CA PRO A 715 -0.56 -11.57 -8.65
C PRO A 715 -1.14 -12.92 -8.26
#